data_AF-A0A6P5XWF4-F1
#
_entry.id   AF-A0A6P5XWF4-F1
#
_cell.length_a   1.000
_cell.length_b   1.000
_cell.length_c   1.000
_cell.angle_alpha   90.00
_cell.angle_beta   90.00
_cell.angle_gamma   90.00
#
_symmetry.space_group_name_H-M   'P 1'
#
loop_
_entity.id
_entity.type
_entity.pdbx_description
1 polymer ?
#
loop_
_entity_poly.entity_id
_entity_poly.type
_entity_poly.pdbx_seq_one_letter_code
_entity_poly.pdbx_strand_id
1 'polypeptide(L)'
;MELLNPAHLPHQDPTREPISGFSFSREVDRPASTRLSEIAEEAGGGGAGEKDKVFVAVGKSAEKAVNLILWTLGRFGGKDICLLHVHQPSPLIPTLLGKLPASQANDEVVSAYRRKEKEELKKRLENYLSVCRKLKVKTSIITIEADQVHKGILELVKRHSIRNLVMGATPENCRMMKKSSSKSSYVARNAPCFCDIWFINKGKLVRTREASEDPGSLPLVVQATTTAQMLANSLPRSKVDSLVHPENLHSKSAQSITFAGTTPLTESEPDHMDVSLTPTLSSFATRYSPHYYRIFSSPSCTSGSESASSEMTLSLDSYSKYEEESLCSRLREASMEAEASRNEALAESLKCQKLESEAIEAINKLKDFESAHVHEVILRKQAEEALRTTMQGQEKLIKEKEEVTRELQKTMRNVALLNSRAQEANCRHDEADGELKLIKASIATLRQEKQRIRQQKLEAVRWLERWRSRGEAGAATCNGFIGLVEDLPELAVFSLADVEAATCNFSESFKIGMGGHGCVYKGEMLGRTVAIKKLYPHNMQGQSEFRQEAQVLSKLQHPHLVTLLGVCPEAWSLVYEYLPKGSLQDRLFKKTSVSPLTWETRARIVAEISSALCFLHCNKPEKIVHGDLKPENILLDSELSCKICDFGISRLVTEDTLYCPSFRRSSEPKGAFPYSDPEFHRIGVLTPKSDIYAFGLIILQILTGRPPVGLAGEVRKAVSCGKLASILDTSAGEWPTFVARRLVDLGLQCCELYGRDRPDLRPSLVRELGQLHISEERPVPSFFLCPILQEIMHDPQVAADGFTYEGEAIRGWLENGRETSPMTNLKLSHLHLTPNHALRQAIQDWLCKA
;
A
#
# COMPACT_ATOMS: atom_id res chain seq x y z
N MET A 1 -41.43 -55.11 30.78
CA MET A 1 -41.10 -55.03 29.34
C MET A 1 -39.75 -54.33 29.21
N GLU A 2 -38.60 -54.98 29.44
CA GLU A 2 -38.08 -56.24 28.86
C GLU A 2 -37.74 -56.07 27.36
N LEU A 3 -36.66 -56.63 26.82
CA LEU A 3 -35.49 -57.38 27.36
C LEU A 3 -34.39 -57.28 26.25
N LEU A 4 -33.08 -57.24 26.50
CA LEU A 4 -32.18 -58.24 27.11
C LEU A 4 -30.85 -57.59 27.54
N ASN A 5 -30.07 -58.28 28.38
CA ASN A 5 -28.78 -57.80 28.95
C ASN A 5 -27.55 -58.58 28.39
N PRO A 6 -26.31 -58.06 28.56
CA PRO A 6 -25.06 -58.76 28.21
C PRO A 6 -24.48 -59.59 29.37
N ALA A 7 -23.55 -60.50 29.05
CA ALA A 7 -22.67 -61.22 29.98
C ALA A 7 -21.43 -61.78 29.20
N HIS A 8 -20.28 -62.19 29.76
CA HIS A 8 -19.87 -62.45 31.14
C HIS A 8 -18.37 -62.08 31.39
N LEU A 9 -18.03 -61.91 32.67
CA LEU A 9 -16.72 -62.08 33.34
C LEU A 9 -16.97 -63.06 34.54
N PRO A 10 -16.02 -63.47 35.45
CA PRO A 10 -14.69 -62.92 35.78
C PRO A 10 -13.56 -63.94 36.19
N HIS A 11 -12.44 -63.40 36.71
CA HIS A 11 -11.63 -63.84 37.88
C HIS A 11 -10.23 -64.51 37.79
N GLN A 12 -9.31 -63.85 38.53
CA GLN A 12 -8.23 -64.34 39.42
C GLN A 12 -6.76 -64.47 38.95
N ASP A 13 -5.90 -64.30 39.97
CA ASP A 13 -4.47 -63.92 40.06
C ASP A 13 -3.80 -64.88 41.10
N PRO A 14 -2.50 -64.81 41.52
CA PRO A 14 -1.29 -64.18 40.96
C PRO A 14 0.01 -65.05 41.10
N THR A 15 1.20 -64.44 40.88
CA THR A 15 2.57 -64.80 41.36
C THR A 15 3.32 -66.05 40.84
N ARG A 16 4.53 -65.83 40.25
CA ARG A 16 5.87 -66.27 40.76
C ARG A 16 7.03 -66.01 39.77
N GLU A 17 8.14 -65.48 40.27
CA GLU A 17 9.52 -65.71 39.76
C GLU A 17 10.20 -66.84 40.59
N PRO A 18 11.48 -67.24 40.37
CA PRO A 18 12.40 -67.03 39.23
C PRO A 18 12.94 -68.37 38.64
N ILE A 19 13.90 -68.31 37.68
CA ILE A 19 15.20 -69.03 37.69
C ILE A 19 15.99 -68.80 36.37
N SER A 20 17.30 -69.02 36.41
CA SER A 20 18.32 -68.59 35.44
C SER A 20 18.86 -69.68 34.48
N GLY A 21 19.47 -69.23 33.38
CA GLY A 21 20.38 -70.01 32.52
C GLY A 21 19.71 -70.70 31.32
N PHE A 22 20.28 -70.73 30.10
CA PHE A 22 21.69 -70.56 29.72
C PHE A 22 21.89 -69.67 28.47
N SER A 23 23.15 -69.30 28.22
CA SER A 23 23.59 -68.48 27.09
C SER A 23 23.62 -69.20 25.74
N PHE A 24 23.32 -68.47 24.67
CA PHE A 24 24.03 -68.64 23.40
C PHE A 24 24.38 -67.27 22.80
N SER A 25 25.60 -67.16 22.27
CA SER A 25 26.16 -65.90 21.75
C SER A 25 25.46 -65.45 20.48
N ARG A 26 25.36 -64.13 20.27
CA ARG A 26 25.10 -63.55 18.95
C ARG A 26 25.97 -62.31 18.76
N GLU A 27 26.80 -62.34 17.73
CA GLU A 27 27.72 -61.24 17.40
C GLU A 27 26.94 -59.99 16.96
N VAL A 28 27.41 -58.82 17.39
CA VAL A 28 26.86 -57.53 16.94
C VAL A 28 27.55 -57.14 15.64
N ASP A 29 26.98 -57.60 14.54
CA ASP A 29 27.44 -57.27 13.20
C ASP A 29 27.40 -55.75 12.96
N ARG A 30 28.51 -55.19 12.49
CA ARG A 30 28.59 -53.77 12.13
C ARG A 30 27.99 -53.57 10.73
N PRO A 31 26.98 -52.70 10.53
CA PRO A 31 26.45 -52.45 9.19
C PRO A 31 27.55 -51.85 8.29
N ALA A 32 27.88 -52.56 7.22
CA ALA A 32 29.02 -52.25 6.36
C ALA A 32 28.82 -50.93 5.59
N SER A 33 29.79 -50.02 5.69
CA SER A 33 29.80 -48.77 4.92
C SER A 33 30.01 -49.06 3.43
N THR A 34 28.96 -48.89 2.63
CA THR A 34 29.00 -49.12 1.19
C THR A 34 29.73 -47.98 0.49
N ARG A 35 31.06 -48.12 0.31
CA ARG A 35 31.89 -47.12 -0.38
C ARG A 35 31.43 -46.95 -1.84
N LEU A 36 31.13 -45.71 -2.23
CA LEU A 36 31.07 -45.32 -3.64
C LEU A 36 32.44 -44.78 -4.04
N SER A 37 33.22 -45.63 -4.73
CA SER A 37 34.43 -45.33 -5.51
C SER A 37 35.21 -44.06 -5.11
N GLU A 38 36.20 -44.23 -4.21
CA GLU A 38 37.30 -43.28 -4.10
C GLU A 38 38.06 -43.24 -5.44
N ILE A 39 38.07 -42.09 -6.12
CA ILE A 39 39.03 -41.84 -7.20
C ILE A 39 40.31 -41.31 -6.53
N ALA A 40 41.32 -42.16 -6.44
CA ALA A 40 42.63 -41.77 -5.95
C ALA A 40 43.42 -41.01 -7.03
N GLU A 41 43.99 -39.86 -6.65
CA GLU A 41 45.35 -39.50 -7.07
C GLU A 41 46.25 -39.82 -5.86
N GLU A 42 47.42 -40.41 -6.09
CA GLU A 42 48.22 -41.04 -5.02
C GLU A 42 48.95 -40.04 -4.11
N ALA A 43 49.22 -40.44 -2.87
CA ALA A 43 50.08 -39.70 -1.96
C ALA A 43 51.55 -40.11 -2.18
N GLY A 44 52.33 -39.26 -2.88
CA GLY A 44 53.71 -39.60 -3.25
C GLY A 44 54.56 -38.40 -3.65
N GLY A 45 54.86 -37.51 -2.70
CA GLY A 45 55.82 -36.40 -2.91
C GLY A 45 55.42 -35.11 -2.20
N GLY A 46 56.18 -34.71 -1.18
CA GLY A 46 55.99 -33.41 -0.52
C GLY A 46 56.63 -32.28 -1.33
N GLY A 47 55.83 -31.33 -1.82
CA GLY A 47 56.35 -30.12 -2.47
C GLY A 47 55.30 -29.32 -3.25
N ALA A 48 55.13 -28.05 -2.89
CA ALA A 48 54.45 -26.95 -3.61
C ALA A 48 52.96 -27.09 -4.03
N GLY A 49 52.47 -28.24 -4.50
CA GLY A 49 51.24 -28.34 -5.31
C GLY A 49 49.90 -28.01 -4.63
N GLU A 50 49.80 -28.09 -3.30
CA GLU A 50 48.49 -28.03 -2.62
C GLU A 50 47.93 -26.60 -2.43
N LYS A 51 48.74 -25.55 -2.63
CA LYS A 51 48.32 -24.15 -2.43
C LYS A 51 47.40 -23.60 -3.53
N ASP A 52 47.26 -24.31 -4.66
CA ASP A 52 46.57 -23.82 -5.86
C ASP A 52 45.19 -24.45 -6.16
N LYS A 53 44.61 -25.18 -5.21
CA LYS A 53 43.22 -25.67 -5.31
C LYS A 53 42.22 -24.67 -4.69
N VAL A 54 41.12 -24.40 -5.39
CA VAL A 54 40.02 -23.53 -4.96
C VAL A 54 38.72 -24.32 -4.87
N PHE A 55 38.07 -24.29 -3.71
CA PHE A 55 36.92 -25.12 -3.41
C PHE A 55 35.62 -24.31 -3.52
N VAL A 56 34.60 -24.83 -4.19
CA VAL A 56 33.34 -24.10 -4.49
C VAL A 56 32.13 -24.84 -3.92
N ALA A 57 31.43 -24.23 -2.96
CA ALA A 57 30.26 -24.84 -2.31
C ALA A 57 29.00 -24.72 -3.19
N VAL A 58 28.59 -25.82 -3.83
CA VAL A 58 27.47 -25.87 -4.80
C VAL A 58 26.17 -26.40 -4.19
N GLY A 59 25.06 -25.72 -4.47
CA GLY A 59 23.73 -26.04 -3.93
C GLY A 59 22.86 -26.91 -4.85
N LYS A 60 21.56 -27.03 -4.51
CA LYS A 60 20.56 -27.75 -5.33
C LYS A 60 20.12 -26.96 -6.60
N SER A 61 20.39 -25.65 -6.66
CA SER A 61 20.04 -24.75 -7.80
C SER A 61 21.22 -24.65 -8.78
N ALA A 62 20.98 -25.01 -10.03
CA ALA A 62 22.02 -25.04 -11.06
C ALA A 62 22.50 -23.64 -11.49
N GLU A 63 21.58 -22.71 -11.73
CA GLU A 63 21.86 -21.30 -12.05
C GLU A 63 22.83 -20.68 -11.02
N LYS A 64 22.55 -20.86 -9.72
CA LYS A 64 23.39 -20.33 -8.64
C LYS A 64 24.75 -21.01 -8.55
N ALA A 65 24.84 -22.32 -8.84
CA ALA A 65 26.10 -23.05 -8.91
C ALA A 65 26.95 -22.60 -10.12
N VAL A 66 26.35 -22.43 -11.30
CA VAL A 66 27.04 -21.94 -12.50
C VAL A 66 27.56 -20.51 -12.29
N ASN A 67 26.76 -19.61 -11.72
CA ASN A 67 27.19 -18.25 -11.40
C ASN A 67 28.34 -18.21 -10.36
N LEU A 68 28.39 -19.17 -9.43
CA LEU A 68 29.53 -19.34 -8.51
C LEU A 68 30.80 -19.83 -9.21
N ILE A 69 30.67 -20.84 -10.09
CA ILE A 69 31.79 -21.41 -10.85
C ILE A 69 32.38 -20.36 -11.81
N LEU A 70 31.53 -19.65 -12.56
CA LEU A 70 31.96 -18.60 -13.49
C LEU A 70 32.68 -17.45 -12.76
N TRP A 71 32.17 -17.00 -11.61
CA TRP A 71 32.85 -15.98 -10.80
C TRP A 71 34.20 -16.48 -10.27
N THR A 72 34.26 -17.74 -9.81
CA THR A 72 35.51 -18.35 -9.32
C THR A 72 36.57 -18.37 -10.42
N LEU A 73 36.19 -18.77 -11.64
CA LEU A 73 37.10 -18.78 -12.79
C LEU A 73 37.56 -17.38 -13.21
N GLY A 74 36.67 -16.39 -13.17
CA GLY A 74 37.02 -14.99 -13.42
C GLY A 74 37.95 -14.36 -12.37
N ARG A 75 38.03 -14.93 -11.15
CA ARG A 75 38.89 -14.42 -10.05
C ARG A 75 40.19 -15.20 -9.86
N PHE A 76 40.18 -16.51 -10.11
CA PHE A 76 41.29 -17.44 -9.83
C PHE A 76 41.77 -18.18 -11.10
N GLY A 77 41.71 -17.52 -12.25
CA GLY A 77 42.03 -18.11 -13.55
C GLY A 77 43.36 -18.87 -13.55
N GLY A 78 43.31 -20.14 -13.96
CA GLY A 78 44.45 -21.08 -13.95
C GLY A 78 44.46 -22.08 -12.79
N LYS A 79 43.69 -21.86 -11.72
CA LYS A 79 43.65 -22.77 -10.55
C LYS A 79 42.68 -23.95 -10.72
N ASP A 80 43.04 -25.08 -10.12
CA ASP A 80 42.19 -26.29 -10.02
C ASP A 80 40.94 -26.00 -9.18
N ILE A 81 39.76 -26.40 -9.66
CA ILE A 81 38.50 -26.23 -8.92
C ILE A 81 38.02 -27.55 -8.31
N CYS A 82 37.68 -27.54 -7.02
CA CYS A 82 37.01 -28.68 -6.37
C CYS A 82 35.59 -28.29 -5.96
N LEU A 83 34.56 -28.98 -6.46
CA LEU A 83 33.17 -28.71 -6.07
C LEU A 83 32.84 -29.42 -4.76
N LEU A 84 32.40 -28.66 -3.76
CA LEU A 84 31.93 -29.17 -2.48
C LEU A 84 30.40 -29.28 -2.51
N HIS A 85 29.85 -30.45 -2.19
CA HIS A 85 28.41 -30.61 -1.99
C HIS A 85 28.07 -31.28 -0.65
N VAL A 86 27.07 -30.74 0.05
CA VAL A 86 26.49 -31.39 1.22
C VAL A 86 25.12 -31.95 0.83
N HIS A 87 25.04 -33.27 0.73
CA HIS A 87 23.77 -33.96 0.63
C HIS A 87 23.03 -33.84 1.97
N GLN A 88 21.86 -33.23 1.93
CA GLN A 88 20.91 -33.18 3.04
C GLN A 88 19.71 -34.06 2.62
N PRO A 89 19.60 -35.29 3.15
CA PRO A 89 18.50 -36.21 2.83
C PRO A 89 17.15 -35.59 3.21
N SER A 90 16.10 -35.85 2.43
CA SER A 90 14.77 -35.32 2.78
C SER A 90 14.21 -35.99 4.04
N PRO A 91 13.72 -35.25 5.05
CA PRO A 91 12.98 -35.82 6.18
C PRO A 91 11.57 -36.29 5.78
N LEU A 92 11.11 -35.97 4.56
CA LEU A 92 9.81 -36.35 4.00
C LEU A 92 9.97 -37.14 2.70
N ILE A 93 9.28 -38.26 2.59
CA ILE A 93 9.21 -39.13 1.41
C ILE A 93 7.86 -38.85 0.70
N PRO A 94 7.85 -38.47 -0.59
CA PRO A 94 6.63 -38.37 -1.36
C PRO A 94 5.98 -39.73 -1.59
N THR A 95 4.69 -39.85 -1.31
CA THR A 95 3.85 -41.04 -1.56
C THR A 95 2.58 -40.62 -2.30
N LEU A 96 1.80 -41.60 -2.81
CA LEU A 96 0.53 -41.31 -3.50
C LEU A 96 -0.52 -40.65 -2.60
N LEU A 97 -0.35 -40.71 -1.27
CA LEU A 97 -1.24 -40.11 -0.27
C LEU A 97 -0.65 -38.83 0.37
N GLY A 98 0.51 -38.34 -0.09
CA GLY A 98 1.08 -37.08 0.37
C GLY A 98 2.59 -37.13 0.64
N LYS A 99 3.01 -36.67 1.83
CA LYS A 99 4.41 -36.60 2.26
C LYS A 99 4.57 -37.29 3.61
N LEU A 100 5.06 -38.53 3.59
CA LEU A 100 5.27 -39.36 4.76
C LEU A 100 6.62 -39.01 5.43
N PRO A 101 6.68 -38.76 6.75
CA PRO A 101 7.96 -38.63 7.45
C PRO A 101 8.83 -39.88 7.29
N ALA A 102 10.13 -39.70 7.06
CA ALA A 102 11.04 -40.83 6.88
C ALA A 102 11.16 -41.72 8.12
N SER A 103 10.84 -41.20 9.31
CA SER A 103 10.73 -41.94 10.57
C SER A 103 9.38 -42.66 10.79
N GLN A 104 8.46 -42.58 9.82
CA GLN A 104 7.14 -43.23 9.82
C GLN A 104 6.95 -44.10 8.56
N ALA A 105 8.02 -44.32 7.79
CA ALA A 105 8.03 -45.13 6.58
C ALA A 105 8.78 -46.45 6.83
N ASN A 106 8.36 -47.52 6.16
CA ASN A 106 9.09 -48.80 6.18
C ASN A 106 10.51 -48.63 5.61
N ASP A 107 11.50 -49.31 6.19
CA ASP A 107 12.93 -49.14 5.86
C ASP A 107 13.24 -49.42 4.39
N GLU A 108 12.49 -50.31 3.74
CA GLU A 108 12.58 -50.55 2.29
C GLU A 108 12.19 -49.31 1.47
N VAL A 109 11.13 -48.61 1.89
CA VAL A 109 10.62 -47.39 1.24
C VAL A 109 11.58 -46.22 1.49
N VAL A 110 12.12 -46.11 2.71
CA VAL A 110 13.19 -45.16 3.02
C VAL A 110 14.40 -45.43 2.13
N SER A 111 14.88 -46.68 2.08
CA SER A 111 16.05 -47.09 1.31
C SER A 111 15.87 -46.88 -0.20
N ALA A 112 14.70 -47.19 -0.75
CA ALA A 112 14.36 -46.95 -2.14
C ALA A 112 14.34 -45.45 -2.47
N TYR A 113 13.76 -44.62 -1.60
CA TYR A 113 13.74 -43.17 -1.80
C TYR A 113 15.14 -42.54 -1.67
N ARG A 114 15.94 -42.96 -0.69
CA ARG A 114 17.35 -42.53 -0.54
C ARG A 114 18.19 -42.90 -1.76
N ARG A 115 17.96 -44.07 -2.37
CA ARG A 115 18.60 -44.48 -3.62
C ARG A 115 18.25 -43.54 -4.77
N LYS A 116 16.98 -43.14 -4.89
CA LYS A 116 16.53 -42.13 -5.87
C LYS A 116 17.14 -40.74 -5.61
N GLU A 117 17.18 -40.28 -4.36
CA GLU A 117 17.82 -39.00 -4.00
C GLU A 117 19.32 -38.98 -4.36
N LYS A 118 20.02 -40.13 -4.24
CA LYS A 118 21.44 -40.27 -4.60
C LYS A 118 21.66 -40.28 -6.11
N GLU A 119 20.77 -40.87 -6.91
CA GLU A 119 20.86 -40.78 -8.38
C GLU A 119 20.51 -39.37 -8.91
N GLU A 120 19.49 -38.71 -8.34
CA GLU A 120 19.19 -37.30 -8.63
C GLU A 120 20.34 -36.35 -8.23
N LEU A 121 21.08 -36.67 -7.16
CA LEU A 121 22.30 -35.97 -6.78
C LEU A 121 23.40 -36.19 -7.83
N LYS A 122 23.71 -37.43 -8.17
CA LYS A 122 24.74 -37.79 -9.16
C LYS A 122 24.52 -37.06 -10.49
N LYS A 123 23.31 -37.12 -11.05
CA LYS A 123 22.94 -36.39 -12.27
C LYS A 123 23.11 -34.86 -12.16
N ARG A 124 22.89 -34.27 -10.99
CA ARG A 124 23.14 -32.84 -10.74
C ARG A 124 24.64 -32.52 -10.71
N LEU A 125 25.46 -33.38 -10.11
CA LEU A 125 26.91 -33.21 -10.04
C LEU A 125 27.58 -33.40 -11.40
N GLU A 126 27.13 -34.38 -12.19
CA GLU A 126 27.55 -34.60 -13.58
C GLU A 126 27.26 -33.38 -14.48
N ASN A 127 26.11 -32.71 -14.29
CA ASN A 127 25.82 -31.46 -14.98
C ASN A 127 26.82 -30.34 -14.61
N TYR A 128 27.27 -30.26 -13.37
CA TYR A 128 28.29 -29.28 -12.96
C TYR A 128 29.67 -29.61 -13.55
N LEU A 129 30.06 -30.90 -13.58
CA LEU A 129 31.27 -31.35 -14.30
C LEU A 129 31.20 -31.04 -15.80
N SER A 130 30.03 -31.19 -16.43
CA SER A 130 29.82 -30.86 -17.84
C SER A 130 30.10 -29.37 -18.12
N VAL A 131 29.70 -28.47 -17.22
CA VAL A 131 30.02 -27.03 -17.31
C VAL A 131 31.53 -26.81 -17.14
N CYS A 132 32.19 -27.37 -16.13
CA CYS A 132 33.63 -27.20 -15.93
C CYS A 132 34.48 -27.76 -17.09
N ARG A 133 34.09 -28.91 -17.66
CA ARG A 133 34.73 -29.51 -18.84
C ARG A 133 34.64 -28.61 -20.07
N LYS A 134 33.47 -28.01 -20.33
CA LYS A 134 33.29 -27.03 -21.43
C LYS A 134 34.18 -25.78 -21.27
N LEU A 135 34.51 -25.44 -20.02
CA LEU A 135 35.40 -24.32 -19.68
C LEU A 135 36.89 -24.72 -19.59
N LYS A 136 37.25 -25.98 -19.93
CA LYS A 136 38.62 -26.54 -19.95
C LYS A 136 39.35 -26.54 -18.59
N VAL A 137 38.63 -26.73 -17.49
CA VAL A 137 39.17 -26.68 -16.11
C VAL A 137 39.26 -28.09 -15.52
N LYS A 138 40.38 -28.47 -14.89
CA LYS A 138 40.48 -29.70 -14.10
C LYS A 138 39.56 -29.55 -12.89
N THR A 139 38.64 -30.49 -12.69
CA THR A 139 37.63 -30.39 -11.62
C THR A 139 37.35 -31.72 -10.96
N SER A 140 37.48 -31.75 -9.63
CA SER A 140 37.07 -32.83 -8.74
C SER A 140 35.80 -32.46 -7.98
N ILE A 141 35.18 -33.45 -7.32
CA ILE A 141 34.01 -33.25 -6.45
C ILE A 141 34.24 -33.98 -5.13
N ILE A 142 33.89 -33.33 -4.02
CA ILE A 142 33.83 -33.95 -2.69
C ILE A 142 32.39 -33.79 -2.16
N THR A 143 31.82 -34.89 -1.66
CA THR A 143 30.46 -34.94 -1.13
C THR A 143 30.42 -35.46 0.30
N ILE A 144 29.59 -34.86 1.15
CA ILE A 144 29.26 -35.39 2.50
C ILE A 144 27.75 -35.45 2.69
N GLU A 145 27.26 -36.44 3.46
CA GLU A 145 25.87 -36.52 3.90
C GLU A 145 25.76 -35.91 5.31
N ALA A 146 24.87 -34.93 5.50
CA ALA A 146 24.68 -34.26 6.80
C ALA A 146 23.32 -33.55 6.92
N ASP A 147 22.71 -33.65 8.12
CA ASP A 147 21.43 -33.01 8.46
C ASP A 147 21.42 -31.49 8.29
N GLN A 148 22.60 -30.85 8.37
CA GLN A 148 22.77 -29.41 8.32
C GLN A 148 23.91 -29.02 7.38
N VAL A 149 23.54 -28.45 6.23
CA VAL A 149 24.47 -28.04 5.16
C VAL A 149 25.64 -27.18 5.67
N HIS A 150 25.40 -26.27 6.62
CA HIS A 150 26.47 -25.43 7.17
C HIS A 150 27.46 -26.22 8.05
N LYS A 151 27.02 -27.27 8.75
CA LYS A 151 27.92 -28.17 9.49
C LYS A 151 28.71 -29.07 8.53
N GLY A 152 28.07 -29.60 7.50
CA GLY A 152 28.74 -30.41 6.48
C GLY A 152 29.83 -29.65 5.71
N ILE A 153 29.63 -28.36 5.42
CA ILE A 153 30.67 -27.50 4.81
C ILE A 153 31.87 -27.37 5.77
N LEU A 154 31.64 -27.10 7.05
CA LEU A 154 32.71 -26.96 8.04
C LEU A 154 33.48 -28.26 8.28
N GLU A 155 32.77 -29.39 8.27
CA GLU A 155 33.38 -30.72 8.37
C GLU A 155 34.29 -31.00 7.17
N LEU A 156 33.86 -30.68 5.94
CA LEU A 156 34.72 -30.78 4.75
C LEU A 156 35.92 -29.82 4.81
N VAL A 157 35.74 -28.59 5.31
CA VAL A 157 36.85 -27.63 5.48
C VAL A 157 37.90 -28.12 6.48
N LYS A 158 37.47 -28.74 7.59
CA LYS A 158 38.38 -29.36 8.56
C LYS A 158 39.06 -30.60 8.00
N ARG A 159 38.29 -31.53 7.41
CA ARG A 159 38.74 -32.85 6.96
C ARG A 159 39.71 -32.80 5.77
N HIS A 160 39.59 -31.80 4.91
CA HIS A 160 40.45 -31.60 3.73
C HIS A 160 41.30 -30.33 3.82
N SER A 161 41.52 -29.80 5.04
CA SER A 161 42.36 -28.62 5.33
C SER A 161 42.18 -27.46 4.34
N ILE A 162 40.92 -27.17 3.99
CA ILE A 162 40.57 -26.31 2.86
C ILE A 162 41.02 -24.87 3.15
N ARG A 163 42.02 -24.41 2.40
CA ARG A 163 42.53 -23.03 2.46
C ARG A 163 41.62 -22.05 1.72
N ASN A 164 41.17 -22.38 0.51
CA ASN A 164 40.41 -21.46 -0.36
C ASN A 164 38.96 -21.91 -0.54
N LEU A 165 37.96 -21.21 0.02
CA LEU A 165 36.53 -21.54 -0.10
C LEU A 165 35.69 -20.42 -0.74
N VAL A 166 35.09 -20.68 -1.90
CA VAL A 166 34.06 -19.81 -2.50
C VAL A 166 32.68 -20.36 -2.19
N MET A 167 31.77 -19.54 -1.67
CA MET A 167 30.39 -19.97 -1.40
C MET A 167 29.33 -18.89 -1.67
N GLY A 168 28.12 -19.35 -1.98
CA GLY A 168 26.97 -18.47 -2.19
C GLY A 168 26.51 -17.82 -0.89
N ALA A 169 26.27 -16.51 -0.94
CA ALA A 169 25.68 -15.72 0.12
C ALA A 169 24.42 -14.98 -0.36
N THR A 170 23.51 -14.72 0.57
CA THR A 170 22.48 -13.68 0.41
C THR A 170 23.05 -12.35 0.92
N PRO A 171 22.73 -11.21 0.30
CA PRO A 171 23.12 -9.91 0.85
C PRO A 171 22.38 -9.70 2.18
N GLU A 172 23.11 -9.47 3.25
CA GLU A 172 22.56 -9.07 4.54
C GLU A 172 22.70 -7.55 4.67
N ASN A 173 21.65 -6.85 5.11
CA ASN A 173 21.65 -5.39 5.16
C ASN A 173 22.71 -4.88 6.15
N CYS A 174 23.77 -4.27 5.60
CA CYS A 174 24.97 -3.85 6.35
C CYS A 174 24.74 -2.63 7.27
N ARG A 175 23.89 -2.75 8.30
CA ARG A 175 23.84 -1.77 9.41
C ARG A 175 23.46 -2.27 10.80
N MET A 176 23.11 -3.55 11.00
CA MET A 176 22.82 -4.10 12.34
C MET A 176 23.55 -5.43 12.61
N MET A 177 24.48 -5.43 13.57
CA MET A 177 25.12 -6.65 14.05
C MET A 177 24.32 -7.32 15.17
N LYS A 178 23.51 -8.34 14.85
CA LYS A 178 23.28 -9.51 15.73
C LYS A 178 22.59 -10.68 15.00
N LYS A 179 23.22 -11.86 15.10
CA LYS A 179 22.65 -13.22 14.93
C LYS A 179 21.77 -13.53 13.68
N SER A 180 22.13 -13.04 12.49
CA SER A 180 21.68 -13.66 11.22
C SER A 180 22.16 -15.12 11.09
N SER A 181 21.24 -16.06 10.83
CA SER A 181 21.53 -17.50 10.70
C SER A 181 21.67 -17.99 9.26
N SER A 182 22.12 -17.12 8.34
CA SER A 182 22.47 -17.56 6.98
C SER A 182 23.58 -18.61 7.01
N LYS A 183 23.55 -19.56 6.08
CA LYS A 183 24.57 -20.62 5.98
C LYS A 183 25.97 -20.01 5.82
N SER A 184 26.06 -18.88 5.12
CA SER A 184 27.24 -18.01 5.00
C SER A 184 27.70 -17.41 6.34
N SER A 185 26.80 -16.78 7.12
CA SER A 185 27.11 -16.18 8.42
C SER A 185 27.60 -17.23 9.44
N TYR A 186 27.00 -18.43 9.44
CA TYR A 186 27.45 -19.53 10.30
C TYR A 186 28.84 -20.04 9.89
N VAL A 187 29.08 -20.28 8.60
CA VAL A 187 30.39 -20.75 8.11
C VAL A 187 31.48 -19.70 8.36
N ALA A 188 31.21 -18.41 8.13
CA ALA A 188 32.16 -17.32 8.39
C ALA A 188 32.68 -17.29 9.84
N ARG A 189 31.82 -17.58 10.82
CA ARG A 189 32.16 -17.55 12.25
C ARG A 189 32.81 -18.84 12.77
N ASN A 190 32.53 -19.99 12.16
CA ASN A 190 32.89 -21.30 12.71
C ASN A 190 33.93 -22.06 11.85
N ALA A 191 34.33 -21.53 10.69
CA ALA A 191 35.40 -22.11 9.89
C ALA A 191 36.78 -21.90 10.57
N PRO A 192 37.69 -22.88 10.51
CA PRO A 192 39.05 -22.76 11.05
C PRO A 192 39.79 -21.50 10.59
N CYS A 193 40.71 -20.99 11.41
CA CYS A 193 41.47 -19.77 11.12
C CYS A 193 42.28 -19.85 9.81
N PHE A 194 42.70 -21.04 9.36
CA PHE A 194 43.48 -21.25 8.12
C PHE A 194 42.71 -21.09 6.79
N CYS A 195 41.41 -20.81 6.83
CA CYS A 195 40.53 -20.86 5.65
C CYS A 195 40.08 -19.46 5.20
N ASP A 196 40.55 -19.03 4.02
CA ASP A 196 40.01 -17.90 3.27
C ASP A 196 38.63 -18.22 2.68
N ILE A 197 37.69 -17.28 2.77
CA ILE A 197 36.30 -17.48 2.32
C ILE A 197 35.78 -16.28 1.52
N TRP A 198 35.30 -16.53 0.30
CA TRP A 198 34.65 -15.54 -0.57
C TRP A 198 33.13 -15.78 -0.64
N PHE A 199 32.35 -14.75 -0.31
CA PHE A 199 30.90 -14.79 -0.25
C PHE A 199 30.29 -14.08 -1.47
N ILE A 200 29.64 -14.84 -2.36
CA ILE A 200 29.20 -14.35 -3.68
C ILE A 200 27.67 -14.34 -3.80
N ASN A 201 27.11 -13.26 -4.35
CA ASN A 201 25.68 -13.10 -4.65
C ASN A 201 25.50 -12.60 -6.09
N LYS A 202 24.65 -13.27 -6.89
CA LYS A 202 24.36 -12.91 -8.31
C LYS A 202 25.62 -12.56 -9.13
N GLY A 203 26.70 -13.34 -8.97
CA GLY A 203 27.97 -13.11 -9.68
C GLY A 203 28.81 -11.93 -9.20
N LYS A 204 28.49 -11.32 -8.04
CA LYS A 204 29.27 -10.25 -7.40
C LYS A 204 29.78 -10.68 -6.03
N LEU A 205 31.00 -10.28 -5.69
CA LEU A 205 31.58 -10.45 -4.36
C LEU A 205 30.84 -9.55 -3.36
N VAL A 206 30.39 -10.13 -2.24
CA VAL A 206 29.69 -9.42 -1.15
C VAL A 206 30.64 -9.16 0.02
N ARG A 207 31.47 -10.15 0.36
CA ARG A 207 32.38 -10.11 1.51
C ARG A 207 33.49 -11.15 1.36
N THR A 208 34.65 -10.88 1.96
CA THR A 208 35.70 -11.85 2.27
C THR A 208 35.76 -12.17 3.76
N ARG A 209 36.38 -13.30 4.09
CA ARG A 209 37.01 -13.56 5.39
C ARG A 209 38.39 -14.12 5.08
N GLU A 210 39.43 -13.42 5.47
CA GLU A 210 40.81 -13.85 5.30
C GLU A 210 41.23 -14.83 6.40
N ALA A 211 42.23 -15.66 6.12
CA ALA A 211 42.86 -16.53 7.10
C ALA A 211 43.67 -15.72 8.12
N SER A 212 43.71 -16.19 9.37
CA SER A 212 44.56 -15.65 10.44
C SER A 212 45.57 -16.69 10.87
N GLU A 213 46.85 -16.31 10.94
CA GLU A 213 47.93 -17.20 11.38
C GLU A 213 48.11 -17.24 12.91
N ASP A 214 47.34 -16.45 13.66
CA ASP A 214 47.42 -16.33 15.13
C ASP A 214 46.14 -16.87 15.83
N PRO A 215 46.24 -17.95 16.64
CA PRO A 215 45.09 -18.58 17.30
C PRO A 215 44.65 -17.85 18.59
N GLY A 216 44.66 -16.51 18.60
CA GLY A 216 44.30 -15.68 19.76
C GLY A 216 43.44 -14.45 19.49
N SER A 217 43.35 -13.97 18.24
CA SER A 217 42.77 -12.67 17.90
C SER A 217 41.47 -12.73 17.08
N LEU A 218 40.46 -11.94 17.48
CA LEU A 218 39.21 -11.75 16.72
C LEU A 218 39.45 -10.78 15.55
N PRO A 219 39.08 -11.12 14.30
CA PRO A 219 39.37 -10.28 13.14
C PRO A 219 38.50 -9.02 13.09
N LEU A 220 39.17 -7.86 13.09
CA LEU A 220 38.58 -6.56 12.76
C LEU A 220 38.02 -6.55 11.33
N VAL A 221 36.81 -6.02 11.15
CA VAL A 221 36.15 -5.97 9.83
C VAL A 221 36.61 -4.72 9.08
N VAL A 222 37.58 -4.87 8.19
CA VAL A 222 37.92 -3.83 7.20
C VAL A 222 36.75 -3.66 6.24
N GLN A 223 36.18 -2.45 6.19
CA GLN A 223 35.24 -2.05 5.14
C GLN A 223 36.02 -1.41 3.99
N ALA A 224 35.92 -2.00 2.79
CA ALA A 224 36.48 -1.42 1.58
C ALA A 224 35.58 -0.27 1.08
N THR A 225 35.86 0.96 1.50
CA THR A 225 35.28 2.17 0.91
C THR A 225 35.74 2.33 -0.54
N THR A 226 34.80 2.44 -1.47
CA THR A 226 35.07 2.75 -2.88
C THR A 226 34.65 4.20 -3.17
N THR A 227 35.54 5.14 -2.90
CA THR A 227 35.42 6.55 -3.33
C THR A 227 36.57 6.87 -4.26
N ALA A 228 36.30 6.91 -5.56
CA ALA A 228 37.26 7.33 -6.56
C ALA A 228 37.36 8.87 -6.58
N GLN A 229 38.51 9.36 -6.13
CA GLN A 229 39.22 10.57 -6.59
C GLN A 229 38.37 11.72 -7.18
N MET A 230 38.36 12.86 -6.48
CA MET A 230 39.01 14.04 -7.05
C MET A 230 39.89 14.74 -6.01
N LEU A 231 41.06 15.17 -6.48
CA LEU A 231 42.06 16.01 -5.82
C LEU A 231 41.73 17.49 -6.12
N ALA A 232 42.18 18.51 -5.39
CA ALA A 232 42.79 18.59 -4.06
C ALA A 232 42.82 20.09 -3.62
N ASN A 233 43.30 20.35 -2.41
CA ASN A 233 43.55 21.68 -1.81
C ASN A 233 42.26 22.43 -1.38
N SER A 234 42.23 23.18 -0.27
CA SER A 234 43.31 23.63 0.63
C SER A 234 42.98 23.51 2.13
N LEU A 235 44.03 23.45 2.95
CA LEU A 235 44.05 23.63 4.42
C LEU A 235 44.67 25.03 4.74
N PRO A 236 44.56 25.58 5.96
CA PRO A 236 43.32 26.03 6.63
C PRO A 236 43.49 27.44 7.24
N ARG A 237 42.49 27.91 8.03
CA ARG A 237 42.40 29.15 8.89
C ARG A 237 41.30 30.10 8.41
N SER A 238 40.63 30.88 9.27
CA SER A 238 40.51 30.82 10.75
C SER A 238 39.30 31.64 11.23
N LYS A 239 38.94 31.50 12.52
CA LYS A 239 38.05 32.41 13.28
C LYS A 239 38.26 33.89 12.92
N VAL A 240 37.18 34.67 12.89
CA VAL A 240 36.71 35.55 13.98
C VAL A 240 35.28 36.04 13.65
N ASP A 241 34.59 36.59 14.65
CA ASP A 241 33.29 37.27 14.61
C ASP A 241 33.29 38.49 13.63
N SER A 242 32.21 39.24 13.35
CA SER A 242 30.98 39.50 14.12
C SER A 242 29.82 40.02 13.24
N LEU A 243 28.67 40.29 13.86
CA LEU A 243 27.45 40.86 13.24
C LEU A 243 27.67 42.29 12.71
N VAL A 244 26.96 42.66 11.62
CA VAL A 244 26.15 43.90 11.49
C VAL A 244 25.40 43.93 10.13
N HIS A 245 24.20 44.50 10.14
CA HIS A 245 23.32 44.85 9.00
C HIS A 245 22.95 46.35 9.14
N PRO A 246 22.39 47.07 8.13
CA PRO A 246 22.16 46.71 6.72
C PRO A 246 22.56 47.86 5.72
N GLU A 247 21.95 47.85 4.53
CA GLU A 247 21.67 49.00 3.61
C GLU A 247 22.61 49.33 2.42
N ASN A 248 22.01 49.17 1.22
CA ASN A 248 21.91 50.13 0.09
C ASN A 248 23.16 50.82 -0.50
N LEU A 249 23.44 50.60 -1.80
CA LEU A 249 23.25 51.57 -2.92
C LEU A 249 24.00 51.15 -4.23
N HIS A 250 23.28 51.26 -5.37
CA HIS A 250 23.73 51.50 -6.77
C HIS A 250 25.07 50.98 -7.36
N SER A 251 24.94 49.95 -8.20
CA SER A 251 25.11 49.99 -9.68
C SER A 251 26.15 50.94 -10.35
N LYS A 252 27.10 50.33 -11.09
CA LYS A 252 27.86 50.79 -12.29
C LYS A 252 28.76 49.63 -12.77
N SER A 253 29.24 49.49 -14.02
CA SER A 253 29.03 50.24 -15.27
C SER A 253 29.16 49.29 -16.48
N ALA A 254 28.66 49.71 -17.65
CA ALA A 254 28.60 48.95 -18.91
C ALA A 254 29.78 49.18 -19.88
N GLN A 255 29.88 48.33 -20.91
CA GLN A 255 30.26 48.61 -22.32
C GLN A 255 29.76 47.42 -23.19
N SER A 256 28.89 47.63 -24.20
CA SER A 256 29.14 48.04 -25.60
C SER A 256 29.69 46.88 -26.46
N ILE A 257 29.25 46.60 -27.70
CA ILE A 257 29.04 47.49 -28.87
C ILE A 257 27.75 47.14 -29.68
N THR A 258 27.30 48.07 -30.54
CA THR A 258 26.05 48.11 -31.34
C THR A 258 26.17 47.60 -32.79
N PHE A 259 25.03 47.29 -33.45
CA PHE A 259 24.53 47.93 -34.70
C PHE A 259 23.18 47.32 -35.16
N ALA A 260 22.52 47.87 -36.19
CA ALA A 260 21.36 48.77 -36.04
C ALA A 260 20.35 48.61 -37.22
N GLY A 261 19.09 49.05 -37.07
CA GLY A 261 18.07 49.04 -38.14
C GLY A 261 16.68 49.52 -37.70
N THR A 262 16.33 50.76 -38.07
CA THR A 262 15.05 51.48 -37.80
C THR A 262 13.82 50.81 -38.47
N THR A 263 12.59 50.75 -37.93
CA THR A 263 11.68 51.76 -37.27
C THR A 263 11.23 52.88 -38.24
N PRO A 264 10.13 53.66 -38.01
CA PRO A 264 9.17 53.85 -36.87
C PRO A 264 7.79 53.17 -37.14
N LEU A 265 6.59 53.43 -36.54
CA LEU A 265 5.94 53.80 -35.23
C LEU A 265 4.38 53.77 -35.52
N THR A 266 3.35 53.92 -34.66
CA THR A 266 3.03 54.06 -33.20
C THR A 266 1.87 53.04 -32.89
N GLU A 267 1.07 52.93 -31.81
CA GLU A 267 0.60 53.72 -30.63
C GLU A 267 -0.49 54.80 -30.95
N SER A 268 -1.60 54.99 -30.19
CA SER A 268 -2.24 54.23 -29.08
C SER A 268 -3.76 54.56 -28.92
N GLU A 269 -4.47 53.78 -28.10
CA GLU A 269 -5.77 54.06 -27.41
C GLU A 269 -5.70 55.29 -26.43
N PRO A 270 -6.77 55.77 -25.71
CA PRO A 270 -8.17 55.24 -25.55
C PRO A 270 -9.37 56.28 -25.54
N ASP A 271 -10.59 55.72 -25.42
CA ASP A 271 -11.80 56.15 -24.64
C ASP A 271 -12.69 57.41 -24.91
N HIS A 272 -13.97 57.09 -25.21
CA HIS A 272 -15.27 57.64 -24.72
C HIS A 272 -15.62 59.16 -24.62
N MET A 273 -16.74 59.56 -25.26
CA MET A 273 -18.04 59.86 -24.58
C MET A 273 -19.22 60.21 -25.53
N ASP A 274 -20.31 59.42 -25.44
CA ASP A 274 -21.76 59.65 -25.60
C ASP A 274 -22.46 60.67 -26.58
N VAL A 275 -23.30 60.08 -27.46
CA VAL A 275 -24.78 60.27 -27.60
C VAL A 275 -25.43 61.36 -28.53
N SER A 276 -26.34 60.88 -29.40
CA SER A 276 -27.49 61.56 -30.10
C SER A 276 -27.23 62.52 -31.29
N LEU A 277 -28.06 62.62 -32.36
CA LEU A 277 -29.24 61.84 -32.84
C LEU A 277 -29.54 62.12 -34.36
N THR A 278 -29.77 61.07 -35.17
CA THR A 278 -30.62 61.06 -36.42
C THR A 278 -30.10 61.83 -37.68
N PRO A 279 -30.78 61.81 -38.88
CA PRO A 279 -30.25 61.03 -40.01
C PRO A 279 -30.35 61.70 -41.41
N THR A 280 -30.01 60.97 -42.50
CA THR A 280 -30.83 60.77 -43.74
C THR A 280 -30.07 59.92 -44.78
N LEU A 281 -30.80 59.17 -45.60
CA LEU A 281 -30.30 58.26 -46.66
C LEU A 281 -30.16 58.96 -48.03
N SER A 282 -29.21 58.52 -48.85
CA SER A 282 -29.40 58.32 -50.31
C SER A 282 -28.26 57.49 -50.92
N SER A 283 -28.53 56.78 -52.02
CA SER A 283 -27.59 55.87 -52.71
C SER A 283 -27.35 56.25 -54.18
N PHE A 284 -26.19 55.84 -54.72
CA PHE A 284 -25.80 56.04 -56.12
C PHE A 284 -26.00 54.76 -56.95
N ALA A 285 -26.53 54.88 -58.18
CA ALA A 285 -26.14 54.04 -59.32
C ALA A 285 -26.52 54.66 -60.69
N THR A 286 -25.65 54.43 -61.67
CA THR A 286 -25.69 54.73 -63.13
C THR A 286 -27.01 54.37 -63.85
N ARG A 287 -27.53 55.15 -64.83
CA ARG A 287 -27.05 55.48 -66.22
C ARG A 287 -26.96 54.23 -67.15
N TYR A 288 -27.44 54.20 -68.41
CA TYR A 288 -28.02 55.23 -69.32
C TYR A 288 -28.99 54.63 -70.41
N SER A 289 -29.59 55.48 -71.28
CA SER A 289 -30.55 55.12 -72.37
C SER A 289 -29.91 55.12 -73.78
N PRO A 290 -30.59 54.77 -74.91
CA PRO A 290 -31.26 55.81 -75.74
C PRO A 290 -32.47 55.43 -76.67
N HIS A 291 -33.51 56.29 -76.71
CA HIS A 291 -34.26 56.82 -77.91
C HIS A 291 -35.14 55.92 -78.84
N TYR A 292 -36.10 56.39 -79.68
CA TYR A 292 -36.64 57.74 -80.05
C TYR A 292 -38.09 57.72 -80.64
N TYR A 293 -38.84 58.86 -80.55
CA TYR A 293 -39.99 59.34 -81.41
C TYR A 293 -41.38 58.63 -81.39
N ARG A 294 -42.54 59.25 -81.75
CA ARG A 294 -43.10 60.62 -81.55
C ARG A 294 -44.62 60.73 -81.94
N ILE A 295 -45.43 61.45 -81.13
CA ILE A 295 -46.58 62.37 -81.42
C ILE A 295 -47.52 62.12 -82.64
N PHE A 296 -48.86 62.14 -82.42
CA PHE A 296 -49.82 63.12 -83.03
C PHE A 296 -51.23 63.10 -82.35
N SER A 297 -52.07 64.11 -82.64
CA SER A 297 -53.34 64.39 -81.92
C SER A 297 -54.45 64.98 -82.83
N SER A 298 -55.72 64.60 -82.58
CA SER A 298 -56.96 65.33 -82.99
C SER A 298 -57.21 65.44 -84.52
N PRO A 299 -58.31 66.05 -85.04
CA PRO A 299 -59.49 66.65 -84.38
C PRO A 299 -60.87 66.17 -84.95
N SER A 300 -61.95 66.85 -84.53
CA SER A 300 -63.32 66.78 -85.09
C SER A 300 -63.61 67.93 -86.09
N CYS A 301 -64.67 67.80 -86.92
CA CYS A 301 -65.27 68.92 -87.70
C CYS A 301 -66.70 68.59 -88.18
N THR A 302 -67.42 69.58 -88.75
CA THR A 302 -68.90 69.55 -88.95
C THR A 302 -69.42 70.26 -90.21
N SER A 303 -70.38 69.66 -90.92
CA SER A 303 -71.45 70.28 -91.75
C SER A 303 -72.48 69.18 -92.13
N GLY A 304 -73.72 69.40 -92.58
CA GLY A 304 -74.38 70.56 -93.21
C GLY A 304 -74.28 70.46 -94.75
N SER A 305 -75.34 70.52 -95.57
CA SER A 305 -76.78 70.76 -95.29
C SER A 305 -77.71 70.30 -96.45
N GLU A 306 -78.98 70.02 -96.13
CA GLU A 306 -80.24 70.25 -96.88
C GLU A 306 -80.35 70.10 -98.43
N SER A 307 -81.44 69.46 -98.88
CA SER A 307 -82.48 70.10 -99.72
C SER A 307 -83.73 69.19 -99.83
N ALA A 308 -84.89 69.75 -100.20
CA ALA A 308 -86.19 69.07 -100.16
C ALA A 308 -87.14 69.47 -101.30
N SER A 309 -88.10 68.58 -101.60
CA SER A 309 -89.36 68.74 -102.38
C SER A 309 -89.88 67.33 -102.71
N SER A 310 -91.14 67.04 -103.03
CA SER A 310 -92.44 67.73 -102.92
C SER A 310 -93.49 66.70 -103.36
N GLU A 311 -94.67 66.81 -102.79
CA GLU A 311 -95.90 66.06 -103.11
C GLU A 311 -96.27 66.06 -104.62
N MET A 312 -96.99 65.02 -105.06
CA MET A 312 -98.22 65.19 -105.87
C MET A 312 -99.14 63.95 -105.77
N THR A 313 -100.43 64.12 -106.07
CA THR A 313 -101.52 63.16 -105.85
C THR A 313 -101.97 62.36 -107.08
N LEU A 314 -102.47 61.13 -106.82
CA LEU A 314 -103.56 60.39 -107.49
C LEU A 314 -103.63 60.31 -109.04
N SER A 315 -103.79 59.10 -109.61
CA SER A 315 -105.12 58.57 -110.02
C SER A 315 -105.08 57.30 -110.93
N LEU A 316 -106.14 56.47 -110.79
CA LEU A 316 -106.81 55.62 -111.79
C LEU A 316 -106.22 54.29 -112.36
N ASP A 317 -107.00 53.22 -112.11
CA ASP A 317 -107.30 52.01 -112.91
C ASP A 317 -106.26 50.96 -113.38
N SER A 318 -106.28 49.85 -112.62
CA SER A 318 -106.73 48.50 -113.07
C SER A 318 -105.74 47.48 -113.67
N TYR A 319 -105.85 46.22 -113.19
CA TYR A 319 -105.02 45.03 -113.45
C TYR A 319 -103.52 45.18 -113.07
N SER A 320 -102.88 44.32 -112.26
CA SER A 320 -103.20 42.96 -111.81
C SER A 320 -102.82 42.74 -110.32
N LYS A 321 -103.70 42.15 -109.52
CA LYS A 321 -103.63 42.16 -108.05
C LYS A 321 -102.96 40.91 -107.41
N TYR A 322 -101.85 40.42 -107.97
CA TYR A 322 -101.20 39.19 -107.48
C TYR A 322 -99.67 39.24 -107.27
N GLU A 323 -98.94 40.16 -107.90
CA GLU A 323 -97.46 40.19 -107.78
C GLU A 323 -96.98 41.20 -106.71
N GLU A 324 -97.69 42.31 -106.55
CA GLU A 324 -97.33 43.37 -105.59
C GLU A 324 -97.53 42.93 -104.12
N GLU A 325 -98.59 42.16 -103.82
CA GLU A 325 -98.80 41.55 -102.50
C GLU A 325 -97.70 40.52 -102.16
N SER A 326 -97.13 39.83 -103.15
CA SER A 326 -96.04 38.85 -102.98
C SER A 326 -94.67 39.50 -102.74
N LEU A 327 -94.37 40.60 -103.43
CA LEU A 327 -93.18 41.40 -103.14
C LEU A 327 -93.29 42.10 -101.77
N CYS A 328 -94.48 42.61 -101.44
CA CYS A 328 -94.74 43.29 -100.18
C CYS A 328 -94.84 42.32 -98.97
N SER A 329 -95.15 41.03 -99.17
CA SER A 329 -94.98 40.02 -98.11
C SER A 329 -93.51 39.67 -97.92
N ARG A 330 -92.76 39.38 -98.99
CA ARG A 330 -91.34 39.04 -98.93
C ARG A 330 -90.46 40.15 -98.35
N LEU A 331 -90.77 41.41 -98.62
CA LEU A 331 -90.10 42.56 -97.99
C LEU A 331 -90.40 42.66 -96.49
N ARG A 332 -91.61 42.30 -96.05
CA ARG A 332 -91.95 42.22 -94.61
C ARG A 332 -91.29 41.04 -93.93
N GLU A 333 -91.22 39.87 -94.57
CA GLU A 333 -90.48 38.70 -94.07
C GLU A 333 -88.99 39.02 -93.91
N ALA A 334 -88.34 39.54 -94.96
CA ALA A 334 -86.93 39.95 -94.91
C ALA A 334 -86.67 41.08 -93.89
N SER A 335 -87.62 42.01 -93.70
CA SER A 335 -87.53 43.05 -92.67
C SER A 335 -87.65 42.47 -91.25
N MET A 336 -88.56 41.50 -91.03
CA MET A 336 -88.67 40.81 -89.74
C MET A 336 -87.47 39.89 -89.46
N GLU A 337 -86.89 39.26 -90.48
CA GLU A 337 -85.67 38.44 -90.35
C GLU A 337 -84.45 39.34 -90.04
N ALA A 338 -84.30 40.47 -90.73
CA ALA A 338 -83.26 41.46 -90.43
C ALA A 338 -83.45 42.12 -89.05
N GLU A 339 -84.69 42.33 -88.60
CA GLU A 339 -85.01 42.80 -87.25
C GLU A 339 -84.71 41.72 -86.19
N ALA A 340 -85.08 40.46 -86.43
CA ALA A 340 -84.77 39.35 -85.54
C ALA A 340 -83.25 39.17 -85.39
N SER A 341 -82.50 39.13 -86.50
CA SER A 341 -81.04 39.04 -86.50
C SER A 341 -80.37 40.25 -85.84
N ARG A 342 -80.88 41.47 -86.06
CA ARG A 342 -80.45 42.68 -85.33
C ARG A 342 -80.68 42.56 -83.82
N ASN A 343 -81.83 42.05 -83.40
CA ASN A 343 -82.17 41.90 -81.99
C ASN A 343 -81.36 40.77 -81.33
N GLU A 344 -81.06 39.68 -82.05
CA GLU A 344 -80.16 38.61 -81.62
C GLU A 344 -78.72 39.11 -81.48
N ALA A 345 -78.19 39.85 -82.45
CA ALA A 345 -76.87 40.48 -82.38
C ALA A 345 -76.76 41.50 -81.24
N LEU A 346 -77.84 42.25 -80.94
CA LEU A 346 -77.90 43.13 -79.78
C LEU A 346 -77.93 42.34 -78.46
N ALA A 347 -78.66 41.22 -78.39
CA ALA A 347 -78.71 40.35 -77.22
C ALA A 347 -77.35 39.65 -76.97
N GLU A 348 -76.67 39.22 -78.02
CA GLU A 348 -75.31 38.66 -77.92
C GLU A 348 -74.29 39.74 -77.54
N SER A 349 -74.37 40.94 -78.11
CA SER A 349 -73.53 42.08 -77.72
C SER A 349 -73.69 42.42 -76.23
N LEU A 350 -74.93 42.50 -75.71
CA LEU A 350 -75.20 42.71 -74.29
C LEU A 350 -74.69 41.58 -73.40
N LYS A 351 -74.78 40.32 -73.86
CA LYS A 351 -74.22 39.14 -73.18
C LYS A 351 -72.69 39.19 -73.13
N CYS A 352 -72.03 39.58 -74.22
CA CYS A 352 -70.59 39.78 -74.28
C CYS A 352 -70.14 40.92 -73.36
N GLN A 353 -70.82 42.07 -73.40
CA GLN A 353 -70.54 43.21 -72.51
C GLN A 353 -70.71 42.84 -71.02
N LYS A 354 -71.71 42.01 -70.69
CA LYS A 354 -71.86 41.47 -69.34
C LYS A 354 -70.68 40.59 -68.93
N LEU A 355 -70.32 39.60 -69.77
CA LEU A 355 -69.18 38.71 -69.50
C LEU A 355 -67.85 39.46 -69.42
N GLU A 356 -67.67 40.52 -70.22
CA GLU A 356 -66.53 41.44 -70.14
C GLU A 356 -66.50 42.18 -68.80
N SER A 357 -67.64 42.68 -68.30
CA SER A 357 -67.71 43.31 -66.98
C SER A 357 -67.40 42.33 -65.83
N GLU A 358 -67.89 41.09 -65.91
CA GLU A 358 -67.61 40.03 -64.93
C GLU A 358 -66.12 39.62 -64.96
N ALA A 359 -65.50 39.58 -66.15
CA ALA A 359 -64.07 39.32 -66.32
C ALA A 359 -63.20 40.46 -65.76
N ILE A 360 -63.59 41.73 -65.97
CA ILE A 360 -62.90 42.90 -65.40
C ILE A 360 -63.00 42.89 -63.86
N GLU A 361 -64.16 42.53 -63.30
CA GLU A 361 -64.33 42.39 -61.85
C GLU A 361 -63.44 41.27 -61.28
N ALA A 362 -63.35 40.12 -61.96
CA ALA A 362 -62.46 39.03 -61.57
C ALA A 362 -60.96 39.41 -61.64
N ILE A 363 -60.55 40.15 -62.69
CA ILE A 363 -59.18 40.66 -62.84
C ILE A 363 -58.83 41.66 -61.72
N ASN A 364 -59.77 42.51 -61.31
CA ASN A 364 -59.54 43.45 -60.21
C ASN A 364 -59.43 42.73 -58.86
N LYS A 365 -60.30 41.76 -58.57
CA LYS A 365 -60.21 40.89 -57.38
C LYS A 365 -58.89 40.12 -57.31
N LEU A 366 -58.34 39.68 -58.44
CA LEU A 366 -57.02 39.05 -58.51
C LEU A 366 -55.89 40.02 -58.15
N LYS A 367 -55.93 41.27 -58.65
CA LYS A 367 -54.95 42.31 -58.29
C LYS A 367 -55.02 42.70 -56.81
N ASP A 368 -56.22 42.79 -56.25
CA ASP A 368 -56.41 43.07 -54.83
C ASP A 368 -55.83 41.94 -53.96
N PHE A 369 -56.03 40.67 -54.36
CA PHE A 369 -55.45 39.51 -53.70
C PHE A 369 -53.91 39.45 -53.85
N GLU A 370 -53.38 39.74 -55.04
CA GLU A 370 -51.93 39.81 -55.29
C GLU A 370 -51.27 40.91 -54.45
N SER A 371 -51.89 42.09 -54.37
CA SER A 371 -51.47 43.21 -53.50
C SER A 371 -51.48 42.82 -52.02
N ALA A 372 -52.55 42.17 -51.56
CA ALA A 372 -52.67 41.68 -50.18
C ALA A 372 -51.60 40.62 -49.85
N HIS A 373 -51.33 39.69 -50.78
CA HIS A 373 -50.30 38.66 -50.60
C HIS A 373 -48.89 39.24 -50.55
N VAL A 374 -48.57 40.22 -51.43
CA VAL A 374 -47.29 40.95 -51.36
C VAL A 374 -47.14 41.68 -50.02
N HIS A 375 -48.21 42.27 -49.49
CA HIS A 375 -48.19 42.91 -48.18
C HIS A 375 -47.98 41.91 -47.03
N GLU A 376 -48.66 40.75 -47.07
CA GLU A 376 -48.47 39.65 -46.11
C GLU A 376 -47.01 39.16 -46.09
N VAL A 377 -46.41 38.94 -47.27
CA VAL A 377 -45.01 38.50 -47.40
C VAL A 377 -44.04 39.54 -46.82
N ILE A 378 -44.31 40.84 -46.99
CA ILE A 378 -43.50 41.92 -46.38
C ILE A 378 -43.62 41.90 -44.85
N LEU A 379 -44.85 41.86 -44.31
CA LEU A 379 -45.09 41.81 -42.86
C LEU A 379 -44.47 40.57 -42.23
N ARG A 380 -44.60 39.41 -42.88
CA ARG A 380 -44.00 38.15 -42.45
C ARG A 380 -42.48 38.25 -42.40
N LYS A 381 -41.85 38.80 -43.45
CA LYS A 381 -40.40 38.99 -43.49
C LYS A 381 -39.91 39.92 -42.36
N GLN A 382 -40.65 40.98 -42.06
CA GLN A 382 -40.37 41.88 -40.93
C GLN A 382 -40.49 41.16 -39.57
N ALA A 383 -41.52 40.33 -39.38
CA ALA A 383 -41.68 39.51 -38.18
C ALA A 383 -40.56 38.46 -38.02
N GLU A 384 -40.17 37.79 -39.11
CA GLU A 384 -39.05 36.84 -39.14
C GLU A 384 -37.68 37.52 -38.92
N GLU A 385 -37.54 38.81 -39.21
CA GLU A 385 -36.36 39.63 -38.89
C GLU A 385 -36.34 40.05 -37.41
N ALA A 386 -37.46 40.53 -36.88
CA ALA A 386 -37.62 40.86 -35.47
C ALA A 386 -37.47 39.63 -34.55
N LEU A 387 -37.90 38.46 -35.00
CA LEU A 387 -37.68 37.20 -34.30
C LEU A 387 -36.19 36.82 -34.29
N ARG A 388 -35.47 36.99 -35.41
CA ARG A 388 -34.02 36.71 -35.47
C ARG A 388 -33.21 37.64 -34.55
N THR A 389 -33.51 38.93 -34.51
CA THR A 389 -32.79 39.87 -33.63
C THR A 389 -33.09 39.63 -32.15
N THR A 390 -34.34 39.31 -31.78
CA THR A 390 -34.68 38.96 -30.39
C THR A 390 -34.07 37.62 -29.96
N MET A 391 -34.02 36.61 -30.83
CA MET A 391 -33.30 35.35 -30.56
C MET A 391 -31.79 35.57 -30.35
N GLN A 392 -31.13 36.38 -31.19
CA GLN A 392 -29.72 36.72 -31.02
C GLN A 392 -29.46 37.47 -29.70
N GLY A 393 -30.37 38.38 -29.30
CA GLY A 393 -30.32 39.06 -28.01
C GLY A 393 -30.44 38.08 -26.82
N GLN A 394 -31.37 37.12 -26.89
CA GLN A 394 -31.50 36.07 -25.87
C GLN A 394 -30.27 35.17 -25.80
N GLU A 395 -29.69 34.77 -26.94
CA GLU A 395 -28.49 33.93 -26.97
C GLU A 395 -27.27 34.64 -26.36
N LYS A 396 -27.13 35.96 -26.58
CA LYS A 396 -26.10 36.80 -25.93
C LYS A 396 -26.30 36.85 -24.41
N LEU A 397 -27.53 37.10 -23.94
CA LEU A 397 -27.86 37.12 -22.51
C LEU A 397 -27.66 35.76 -21.83
N ILE A 398 -27.88 34.64 -22.54
CA ILE A 398 -27.59 33.29 -22.03
C ILE A 398 -26.08 33.12 -21.82
N LYS A 399 -25.25 33.50 -22.81
CA LYS A 399 -23.78 33.41 -22.71
C LYS A 399 -23.21 34.30 -21.60
N GLU A 400 -23.74 35.51 -21.44
CA GLU A 400 -23.37 36.42 -20.34
C GLU A 400 -23.77 35.85 -18.97
N LYS A 401 -24.98 35.29 -18.85
CA LYS A 401 -25.44 34.61 -17.64
C LYS A 401 -24.58 33.40 -17.29
N GLU A 402 -24.17 32.60 -18.27
CA GLU A 402 -23.29 31.45 -18.06
C GLU A 402 -21.91 31.87 -17.55
N GLU A 403 -21.33 32.92 -18.12
CA GLU A 403 -20.02 33.44 -17.68
C GLU A 403 -20.08 34.00 -16.24
N VAL A 404 -21.10 34.82 -15.93
CA VAL A 404 -21.34 35.30 -14.56
C VAL A 404 -21.56 34.12 -13.59
N THR A 405 -22.22 33.05 -14.03
CA THR A 405 -22.41 31.83 -13.22
C THR A 405 -21.10 31.07 -13.01
N ARG A 406 -20.21 31.00 -14.02
CA ARG A 406 -18.87 30.39 -13.89
C ARG A 406 -18.02 31.14 -12.86
N GLU A 407 -17.93 32.45 -12.98
CA GLU A 407 -17.15 33.28 -12.03
C GLU A 407 -17.77 33.31 -10.63
N LEU A 408 -19.11 33.26 -10.50
CA LEU A 408 -19.77 33.11 -9.20
C LEU A 408 -19.41 31.77 -8.54
N GLN A 409 -19.44 30.64 -9.27
CA GLN A 409 -19.01 29.36 -8.70
C GLN A 409 -17.52 29.35 -8.33
N LYS A 410 -16.66 29.97 -9.13
CA LYS A 410 -15.22 30.08 -8.89
C LYS A 410 -14.92 30.93 -7.64
N THR A 411 -15.58 32.07 -7.48
CA THR A 411 -15.48 32.90 -6.27
C THR A 411 -16.04 32.19 -5.05
N MET A 412 -17.18 31.48 -5.14
CA MET A 412 -17.71 30.66 -4.04
C MET A 412 -16.72 29.56 -3.60
N ARG A 413 -16.06 28.85 -4.53
CA ARG A 413 -15.00 27.87 -4.20
C ARG A 413 -13.82 28.52 -3.48
N ASN A 414 -13.39 29.70 -3.93
CA ASN A 414 -12.30 30.44 -3.30
C ASN A 414 -12.67 30.92 -1.89
N VAL A 415 -13.90 31.41 -1.67
CA VAL A 415 -14.39 31.81 -0.34
C VAL A 415 -14.47 30.60 0.60
N ALA A 416 -14.96 29.45 0.13
CA ALA A 416 -14.99 28.22 0.91
C ALA A 416 -13.57 27.75 1.33
N LEU A 417 -12.61 27.79 0.40
CA LEU A 417 -11.20 27.47 0.67
C LEU A 417 -10.55 28.43 1.68
N LEU A 418 -10.82 29.74 1.55
CA LEU A 418 -10.32 30.74 2.49
C LEU A 418 -10.93 30.58 3.89
N ASN A 419 -12.23 30.30 3.97
CA ASN A 419 -12.91 30.05 5.26
C ASN A 419 -12.37 28.78 5.94
N SER A 420 -12.16 27.70 5.18
CA SER A 420 -11.52 26.48 5.69
C SER A 420 -10.11 26.74 6.24
N ARG A 421 -9.28 27.52 5.52
CA ARG A 421 -7.94 27.92 5.99
C ARG A 421 -7.97 28.82 7.23
N ALA A 422 -8.95 29.71 7.34
CA ALA A 422 -9.13 30.56 8.52
C ALA A 422 -9.55 29.73 9.74
N GLN A 423 -10.47 28.78 9.56
CA GLN A 423 -10.89 27.86 10.62
C GLN A 423 -9.74 26.97 11.09
N GLU A 424 -8.94 26.41 10.16
CA GLU A 424 -7.75 25.62 10.48
C GLU A 424 -6.70 26.44 11.24
N ALA A 425 -6.48 27.71 10.85
CA ALA A 425 -5.58 28.62 11.56
C ALA A 425 -6.05 28.92 12.99
N ASN A 426 -7.36 29.08 13.20
CA ASN A 426 -7.95 29.27 14.54
C ASN A 426 -7.80 28.01 15.40
N CYS A 427 -8.06 26.81 14.86
CA CYS A 427 -7.83 25.56 15.59
C CYS A 427 -6.37 25.41 16.03
N ARG A 428 -5.41 25.68 15.14
CA ARG A 428 -3.97 25.67 15.47
C ARG A 428 -3.57 26.73 16.51
N HIS A 429 -4.28 27.86 16.57
CA HIS A 429 -4.09 28.87 17.62
C HIS A 429 -4.59 28.38 18.99
N ASP A 430 -5.78 27.80 19.04
CA ASP A 430 -6.40 27.32 20.29
C ASP A 430 -5.65 26.10 20.86
N GLU A 431 -5.13 25.22 20.00
CA GLU A 431 -4.20 24.15 20.37
C GLU A 431 -2.93 24.72 21.01
N ALA A 432 -2.31 25.74 20.39
CA ALA A 432 -1.09 26.36 20.89
C ALA A 432 -1.28 27.10 22.23
N ASP A 433 -2.42 27.77 22.46
CA ASP A 433 -2.74 28.35 23.76
C ASP A 433 -3.03 27.27 24.82
N GLY A 434 -3.64 26.14 24.42
CA GLY A 434 -3.78 24.94 25.24
C GLY A 434 -2.42 24.38 25.70
N GLU A 435 -1.49 24.17 24.78
CA GLU A 435 -0.11 23.75 25.10
C GLU A 435 0.59 24.79 25.98
N LEU A 436 0.47 26.08 25.67
CA LEU A 436 1.08 27.15 26.44
C LEU A 436 0.56 27.20 27.89
N LYS A 437 -0.73 26.92 28.12
CA LYS A 437 -1.33 26.76 29.46
C LYS A 437 -0.73 25.56 30.20
N LEU A 438 -0.61 24.41 29.54
CA LEU A 438 0.00 23.19 30.11
C LEU A 438 1.49 23.39 30.45
N ILE A 439 2.24 24.06 29.58
CA ILE A 439 3.66 24.41 29.81
C ILE A 439 3.80 25.37 30.99
N LYS A 440 2.96 26.41 31.09
CA LYS A 440 2.93 27.33 32.24
C LYS A 440 2.64 26.59 33.56
N ALA A 441 1.68 25.66 33.56
CA ALA A 441 1.37 24.83 34.73
C ALA A 441 2.53 23.90 35.11
N SER A 442 3.15 23.22 34.14
CA SER A 442 4.32 22.36 34.34
C SER A 442 5.53 23.13 34.89
N ILE A 443 5.79 24.34 34.40
CA ILE A 443 6.84 25.21 34.95
C ILE A 443 6.54 25.60 36.40
N ALA A 444 5.27 25.79 36.77
CA ALA A 444 4.88 26.07 38.15
C ALA A 444 5.11 24.86 39.09
N THR A 445 4.69 23.66 38.69
CA THR A 445 4.91 22.44 39.49
C THR A 445 6.40 22.11 39.60
N LEU A 446 7.18 22.23 38.54
CA LEU A 446 8.65 22.04 38.57
C LEU A 446 9.37 23.07 39.47
N ARG A 447 8.85 24.30 39.59
CA ARG A 447 9.37 25.30 40.55
C ARG A 447 9.08 24.90 42.00
N GLN A 448 7.87 24.43 42.28
CA GLN A 448 7.48 23.92 43.61
C GLN A 448 8.31 22.68 43.98
N GLU A 449 8.43 21.73 43.07
CA GLU A 449 9.18 20.48 43.25
C GLU A 449 10.69 20.74 43.46
N LYS A 450 11.29 21.66 42.70
CA LYS A 450 12.67 22.12 42.92
C LYS A 450 12.87 22.72 44.32
N GLN A 451 11.86 23.35 44.89
CA GLN A 451 11.92 23.89 46.25
C GLN A 451 11.73 22.78 47.32
N ARG A 452 10.85 21.81 47.07
CA ARG A 452 10.67 20.60 47.89
C ARG A 452 11.95 19.77 47.97
N ILE A 453 12.61 19.53 46.84
CA ILE A 453 13.90 18.83 46.75
C ILE A 453 15.01 19.59 47.49
N ARG A 454 15.01 20.94 47.46
CA ARG A 454 15.94 21.75 48.26
C ARG A 454 15.73 21.59 49.76
N GLN A 455 14.48 21.56 50.22
CA GLN A 455 14.14 21.31 51.62
C GLN A 455 14.58 19.90 52.06
N GLN A 456 14.23 18.87 51.28
CA GLN A 456 14.66 17.49 51.54
C GLN A 456 16.18 17.33 51.51
N LYS A 457 16.91 18.01 50.62
CA LYS A 457 18.38 18.02 50.63
C LYS A 457 18.94 18.63 51.92
N LEU A 458 18.36 19.71 52.41
CA LEU A 458 18.77 20.34 53.68
C LEU A 458 18.43 19.45 54.89
N GLU A 459 17.37 18.64 54.82
CA GLU A 459 17.02 17.64 55.85
C GLU A 459 17.94 16.41 55.80
N ALA A 460 18.29 15.94 54.61
CA ALA A 460 19.23 14.84 54.39
C ALA A 460 20.65 15.20 54.84
N VAL A 461 21.12 16.44 54.58
CA VAL A 461 22.40 16.93 55.13
C VAL A 461 22.36 16.92 56.67
N ARG A 462 21.32 17.48 57.28
CA ARG A 462 21.13 17.46 58.75
C ARG A 462 20.96 16.04 59.32
N TRP A 463 20.52 15.07 58.51
CA TRP A 463 20.44 13.66 58.87
C TRP A 463 21.81 12.97 58.80
N LEU A 464 22.60 13.26 57.77
CA LEU A 464 23.98 12.77 57.61
C LEU A 464 24.92 13.33 58.70
N GLU A 465 24.73 14.58 59.11
CA GLU A 465 25.41 15.16 60.27
C GLU A 465 25.09 14.37 61.55
N ARG A 466 23.81 14.14 61.84
CA ARG A 466 23.37 13.31 62.99
C ARG A 466 23.85 11.86 62.93
N TRP A 467 24.03 11.29 61.73
CA TRP A 467 24.59 9.96 61.54
C TRP A 467 26.11 9.93 61.74
N ARG A 468 26.84 10.94 61.27
CA ARG A 468 28.27 11.08 61.52
C ARG A 468 28.56 11.13 63.03
N SER A 469 27.77 11.89 63.79
CA SER A 469 27.81 11.92 65.26
C SER A 469 27.35 10.64 65.98
N ARG A 470 27.00 9.57 65.25
CA ARG A 470 26.68 8.24 65.80
C ARG A 470 27.62 7.14 65.31
N GLY A 471 28.35 7.36 64.22
CA GLY A 471 29.23 6.36 63.58
C GLY A 471 30.47 5.98 64.39
N GLU A 472 30.89 6.80 65.35
CA GLU A 472 32.07 6.53 66.20
C GLU A 472 31.82 5.46 67.28
N ALA A 473 30.58 4.98 67.44
CA ALA A 473 30.17 4.12 68.56
C ALA A 473 29.93 2.63 68.22
N GLY A 474 30.17 2.18 66.98
CA GLY A 474 29.92 0.77 66.63
C GLY A 474 30.40 0.33 65.25
N ALA A 475 31.59 -0.27 65.19
CA ALA A 475 32.17 -0.86 63.98
C ALA A 475 32.92 -2.17 64.28
N ALA A 476 32.18 -3.29 64.37
CA ALA A 476 32.76 -4.64 64.47
C ALA A 476 31.79 -5.71 63.96
N THR A 477 32.29 -6.66 63.16
CA THR A 477 31.55 -7.82 62.59
C THR A 477 30.48 -7.40 61.55
N CYS A 478 30.50 -7.86 60.30
CA CYS A 478 30.82 -9.20 59.81
C CYS A 478 31.63 -9.17 58.50
N ASN A 479 32.27 -10.29 58.16
CA ASN A 479 33.06 -10.44 56.94
C ASN A 479 33.06 -11.91 56.47
N GLY A 480 32.93 -12.14 55.15
CA GLY A 480 33.19 -13.42 54.50
C GLY A 480 32.00 -14.35 54.22
N PHE A 481 31.63 -14.48 52.94
CA PHE A 481 31.80 -15.76 52.22
C PHE A 481 31.95 -15.50 50.71
N ILE A 482 32.85 -16.21 50.04
CA ILE A 482 33.07 -16.15 48.58
C ILE A 482 33.34 -17.57 48.07
N GLY A 483 32.73 -17.97 46.96
CA GLY A 483 33.01 -19.20 46.23
C GLY A 483 32.57 -19.09 44.78
N LEU A 484 33.46 -19.39 43.82
CA LEU A 484 33.21 -19.18 42.38
C LEU A 484 32.36 -20.28 41.75
N VAL A 485 31.43 -19.87 40.88
CA VAL A 485 31.11 -20.51 39.60
C VAL A 485 30.91 -19.39 38.57
N GLU A 486 31.22 -19.62 37.30
CA GLU A 486 31.14 -18.62 36.22
C GLU A 486 29.76 -18.59 35.51
N ASP A 487 29.58 -17.52 34.72
CA ASP A 487 28.55 -17.25 33.71
C ASP A 487 27.17 -16.67 34.09
N LEU A 488 26.77 -15.67 33.28
CA LEU A 488 25.62 -14.74 33.36
C LEU A 488 25.60 -13.71 34.52
N PRO A 489 25.04 -12.51 34.30
CA PRO A 489 24.84 -11.52 35.36
C PRO A 489 23.71 -11.99 36.30
N GLU A 490 24.01 -12.08 37.59
CA GLU A 490 23.06 -12.57 38.59
C GLU A 490 21.81 -11.69 38.70
N LEU A 491 20.66 -12.34 38.93
CA LEU A 491 19.40 -11.68 39.21
C LEU A 491 19.49 -10.92 40.54
N ALA A 492 19.42 -9.59 40.51
CA ALA A 492 19.57 -8.78 41.70
C ALA A 492 18.54 -9.14 42.79
N VAL A 493 19.02 -9.43 44.01
CA VAL A 493 18.17 -9.65 45.18
C VAL A 493 18.11 -8.36 45.98
N PHE A 494 16.89 -7.89 46.25
CA PHE A 494 16.59 -6.67 47.00
C PHE A 494 15.98 -7.01 48.36
N SER A 495 16.32 -6.23 49.39
CA SER A 495 15.69 -6.32 50.71
C SER A 495 14.29 -5.70 50.70
N LEU A 496 13.48 -6.01 51.72
CA LEU A 496 12.21 -5.33 51.97
C LEU A 496 12.41 -3.81 52.04
N ALA A 497 13.48 -3.36 52.71
CA ALA A 497 13.78 -1.94 52.90
C ALA A 497 14.08 -1.21 51.58
N ASP A 498 14.75 -1.86 50.62
CA ASP A 498 14.98 -1.28 49.28
C ASP A 498 13.66 -1.04 48.55
N VAL A 499 12.73 -2.00 48.64
CA VAL A 499 11.43 -1.95 47.97
C VAL A 499 10.48 -0.97 48.65
N GLU A 500 10.48 -0.91 49.98
CA GLU A 500 9.71 0.06 50.75
C GLU A 500 10.19 1.48 50.51
N ALA A 501 11.51 1.72 50.51
CA ALA A 501 12.08 3.02 50.16
C ALA A 501 11.72 3.46 48.73
N ALA A 502 11.76 2.53 47.77
CA ALA A 502 11.43 2.80 46.38
C ALA A 502 9.95 3.12 46.11
N THR A 503 9.03 2.66 46.96
CA THR A 503 7.56 2.74 46.78
C THR A 503 6.85 3.58 47.84
N CYS A 504 7.61 4.25 48.71
CA CYS A 504 7.09 4.95 49.89
C CYS A 504 6.19 4.03 50.75
N ASN A 505 6.73 2.87 51.14
CA ASN A 505 6.06 1.81 51.90
C ASN A 505 4.81 1.24 51.17
N PHE A 506 4.94 0.95 49.87
CA PHE A 506 3.85 0.49 49.00
C PHE A 506 2.63 1.42 48.99
N SER A 507 2.85 2.74 48.98
CA SER A 507 1.77 3.72 49.00
C SER A 507 0.88 3.59 47.76
N GLU A 508 -0.44 3.66 47.96
CA GLU A 508 -1.43 3.65 46.86
C GLU A 508 -1.22 4.81 45.87
N SER A 509 -0.55 5.90 46.26
CA SER A 509 -0.18 7.00 45.34
C SER A 509 0.86 6.61 44.28
N PHE A 510 1.61 5.52 44.51
CA PHE A 510 2.58 4.95 43.58
C PHE A 510 2.03 3.73 42.82
N LYS A 511 0.80 3.29 43.12
CA LYS A 511 0.18 2.12 42.49
C LYS A 511 -0.25 2.42 41.06
N ILE A 512 0.28 1.64 40.12
CA ILE A 512 0.02 1.77 38.68
C ILE A 512 -0.88 0.65 38.13
N GLY A 513 -1.10 -0.43 38.89
CA GLY A 513 -1.97 -1.52 38.51
C GLY A 513 -2.36 -2.43 39.67
N MET A 514 -3.45 -3.17 39.47
CA MET A 514 -3.93 -4.21 40.39
C MET A 514 -4.60 -5.29 39.54
N GLY A 515 -4.27 -6.56 39.80
CA GLY A 515 -4.80 -7.70 39.07
C GLY A 515 -4.84 -8.96 39.94
N GLY A 516 -5.38 -10.06 39.43
CA GLY A 516 -5.63 -11.27 40.23
C GLY A 516 -4.40 -11.83 40.95
N HIS A 517 -3.19 -11.58 40.44
CA HIS A 517 -1.93 -12.05 41.01
C HIS A 517 -1.31 -11.10 42.06
N GLY A 518 -1.69 -9.81 42.10
CA GLY A 518 -1.06 -8.83 42.97
C GLY A 518 -1.27 -7.35 42.60
N CYS A 519 -0.59 -6.47 43.32
CA CYS A 519 -0.53 -5.03 43.05
C CYS A 519 0.79 -4.66 42.35
N VAL A 520 0.76 -3.71 41.42
CA VAL A 520 1.95 -3.16 40.76
C VAL A 520 2.15 -1.71 41.16
N TYR A 521 3.34 -1.39 41.69
CA TYR A 521 3.75 -0.06 42.11
C TYR A 521 4.87 0.46 41.22
N LYS A 522 4.84 1.74 40.88
CA LYS A 522 5.98 2.46 40.32
C LYS A 522 6.95 2.78 41.47
N GLY A 523 8.25 2.67 41.23
CA GLY A 523 9.26 3.10 42.19
C GLY A 523 10.53 3.59 41.53
N GLU A 524 11.45 4.12 42.34
CA GLU A 524 12.80 4.49 41.92
C GLU A 524 13.81 3.63 42.70
N MET A 525 14.59 2.82 41.98
CA MET A 525 15.63 1.94 42.56
C MET A 525 16.93 2.13 41.80
N LEU A 526 18.07 2.26 42.49
CA LEU A 526 19.40 2.39 41.86
C LEU A 526 19.49 3.51 40.79
N GLY A 527 18.69 4.58 40.93
CA GLY A 527 18.65 5.70 39.97
C GLY A 527 17.88 5.41 38.67
N ARG A 528 17.05 4.36 38.64
CA ARG A 528 16.14 4.04 37.52
C ARG A 528 14.71 3.85 38.01
N THR A 529 13.74 4.30 37.20
CA THR A 529 12.33 4.00 37.39
C THR A 529 12.06 2.50 37.15
N VAL A 530 11.34 1.87 38.07
CA VAL A 530 11.01 0.44 38.04
C VAL A 530 9.51 0.19 38.26
N ALA A 531 9.04 -0.97 37.81
CA ALA A 531 7.71 -1.49 38.12
C ALA A 531 7.85 -2.67 39.09
N ILE A 532 7.35 -2.52 40.30
CA ILE A 532 7.43 -3.51 41.38
C ILE A 532 6.08 -4.20 41.55
N LYS A 533 6.02 -5.48 41.19
CA LYS A 533 4.84 -6.31 41.35
C LYS A 533 4.89 -7.07 42.67
N LYS A 534 4.08 -6.66 43.64
CA LYS A 534 3.90 -7.34 44.92
C LYS A 534 2.80 -8.40 44.78
N LEU A 535 3.18 -9.67 44.87
CA LEU A 535 2.26 -10.79 44.71
C LEU A 535 1.43 -11.02 45.99
N TYR A 536 0.23 -11.59 45.84
CA TYR A 536 -0.59 -11.95 47.00
C TYR A 536 -0.12 -13.28 47.63
N PRO A 537 0.13 -13.35 48.95
CA PRO A 537 0.63 -14.57 49.61
C PRO A 537 -0.28 -15.80 49.49
N HIS A 538 -1.58 -15.62 49.22
CA HIS A 538 -2.55 -16.71 49.07
C HIS A 538 -2.57 -17.34 47.67
N ASN A 539 -1.88 -16.75 46.69
CA ASN A 539 -1.82 -17.26 45.32
C ASN A 539 -0.64 -18.22 45.05
N MET A 540 0.30 -18.33 45.99
CA MET A 540 1.50 -19.17 45.89
C MET A 540 1.43 -20.26 46.97
N GLN A 541 1.66 -21.52 46.60
CA GLN A 541 1.68 -22.66 47.55
C GLN A 541 3.02 -22.79 48.30
N GLY A 542 3.93 -21.81 48.17
CA GLY A 542 5.12 -21.69 49.03
C GLY A 542 6.21 -20.77 48.45
N GLN A 543 7.28 -20.54 49.23
CA GLN A 543 8.46 -19.82 48.72
C GLN A 543 9.17 -20.57 47.57
N SER A 544 8.97 -21.89 47.48
CA SER A 544 9.51 -22.73 46.40
C SER A 544 9.03 -22.28 45.03
N GLU A 545 7.72 -22.05 44.87
CA GLU A 545 7.12 -21.63 43.60
C GLU A 545 7.59 -20.24 43.19
N PHE A 546 7.61 -19.27 44.12
CA PHE A 546 8.16 -17.93 43.86
C PHE A 546 9.63 -17.97 43.40
N ARG A 547 10.47 -18.81 44.03
CA ARG A 547 11.87 -18.99 43.63
C ARG A 547 11.98 -19.67 42.26
N GLN A 548 11.16 -20.69 41.99
CA GLN A 548 11.16 -21.40 40.71
C GLN A 548 10.70 -20.50 39.56
N GLU A 549 9.63 -19.70 39.76
CA GLU A 549 9.15 -18.72 38.78
C GLU A 549 10.22 -17.65 38.51
N ALA A 550 10.81 -17.05 39.55
CA ALA A 550 11.92 -16.11 39.41
C ALA A 550 13.12 -16.71 38.65
N GLN A 551 13.41 -18.00 38.86
CA GLN A 551 14.49 -18.73 38.16
C GLN A 551 14.14 -19.08 36.69
N VAL A 552 12.87 -19.07 36.31
CA VAL A 552 12.43 -19.14 34.90
C VAL A 552 12.52 -17.75 34.28
N LEU A 553 11.87 -16.74 34.89
CA LEU A 553 11.79 -15.37 34.38
C LEU A 553 13.17 -14.74 34.14
N SER A 554 14.13 -14.94 35.05
CA SER A 554 15.51 -14.44 34.90
C SER A 554 16.28 -15.00 33.70
N LYS A 555 15.86 -16.15 33.16
CA LYS A 555 16.46 -16.76 31.96
C LYS A 555 15.79 -16.29 30.66
N LEU A 556 14.68 -15.55 30.73
CA LEU A 556 13.91 -15.10 29.58
C LEU A 556 14.30 -13.67 29.19
N GLN A 557 15.18 -13.54 28.20
CA GLN A 557 15.58 -12.25 27.64
C GLN A 557 15.21 -12.18 26.15
N HIS A 558 14.26 -11.32 25.81
CA HIS A 558 13.80 -11.05 24.45
C HIS A 558 13.37 -9.57 24.35
N PRO A 559 13.64 -8.84 23.24
CA PRO A 559 13.35 -7.40 23.15
C PRO A 559 11.90 -7.01 23.43
N HIS A 560 10.95 -7.89 23.09
CA HIS A 560 9.51 -7.69 23.25
C HIS A 560 8.89 -8.48 24.42
N LEU A 561 9.71 -8.82 25.43
CA LEU A 561 9.26 -9.28 26.75
C LEU A 561 9.75 -8.30 27.81
N VAL A 562 8.95 -8.02 28.84
CA VAL A 562 9.34 -7.12 29.94
C VAL A 562 10.44 -7.78 30.78
N THR A 563 11.58 -7.10 30.90
CA THR A 563 12.77 -7.62 31.59
C THR A 563 12.57 -7.62 33.10
N LEU A 564 12.75 -8.80 33.73
CA LEU A 564 12.91 -8.90 35.18
C LEU A 564 14.30 -8.37 35.56
N LEU A 565 14.34 -7.35 36.42
CA LEU A 565 15.55 -6.67 36.87
C LEU A 565 16.05 -7.15 38.25
N GLY A 566 15.20 -7.86 39.00
CA GLY A 566 15.52 -8.40 40.32
C GLY A 566 14.28 -8.86 41.10
N VAL A 567 14.50 -9.34 42.32
CA VAL A 567 13.45 -9.92 43.19
C VAL A 567 13.65 -9.53 44.65
N CYS A 568 12.57 -9.44 45.40
CA CYS A 568 12.56 -9.33 46.85
C CYS A 568 11.75 -10.48 47.45
N PRO A 569 12.40 -11.57 47.91
CA PRO A 569 11.71 -12.72 48.51
C PRO A 569 10.96 -12.38 49.80
N GLU A 570 11.48 -11.45 50.59
CA GLU A 570 10.86 -10.97 51.84
C GLU A 570 9.49 -10.33 51.58
N ALA A 571 9.42 -9.48 50.54
CA ALA A 571 8.20 -8.78 50.14
C ALA A 571 7.34 -9.52 49.10
N TRP A 572 7.69 -10.77 48.74
CA TRP A 572 7.08 -11.55 47.64
C TRP A 572 6.93 -10.72 46.35
N SER A 573 7.96 -9.95 46.02
CA SER A 573 7.90 -8.90 45.00
C SER A 573 8.90 -9.13 43.86
N LEU A 574 8.43 -8.90 42.63
CA LEU A 574 9.23 -8.97 41.40
C LEU A 574 9.47 -7.55 40.88
N VAL A 575 10.73 -7.22 40.55
CA VAL A 575 11.14 -5.87 40.10
C VAL A 575 11.43 -5.91 38.60
N TYR A 576 10.67 -5.16 37.82
CA TYR A 576 10.74 -5.08 36.36
C TYR A 576 11.15 -3.68 35.88
N GLU A 577 11.53 -3.60 34.60
CA GLU A 577 11.63 -2.31 33.91
C GLU A 577 10.26 -1.59 33.84
N TYR A 578 10.26 -0.25 33.94
CA TYR A 578 9.05 0.55 33.84
C TYR A 578 8.83 1.06 32.40
N LEU A 579 7.66 0.76 31.83
CA LEU A 579 7.28 1.17 30.48
C LEU A 579 6.35 2.41 30.54
N PRO A 580 6.79 3.59 30.04
CA PRO A 580 6.13 4.86 30.35
C PRO A 580 4.91 5.21 29.48
N LYS A 581 4.60 4.45 28.41
CA LYS A 581 3.44 4.74 27.53
C LYS A 581 2.19 3.91 27.86
N GLY A 582 2.21 3.14 28.95
CA GLY A 582 1.08 2.35 29.42
C GLY A 582 0.86 1.07 28.60
N SER A 583 -0.37 0.55 28.62
CA SER A 583 -0.75 -0.66 27.89
C SER A 583 -1.29 -0.36 26.49
N LEU A 584 -1.29 -1.36 25.62
CA LEU A 584 -1.95 -1.32 24.32
C LEU A 584 -3.46 -1.10 24.46
N GLN A 585 -4.09 -1.62 25.52
CA GLN A 585 -5.49 -1.36 25.86
C GLN A 585 -5.75 0.13 26.07
N ASP A 586 -4.86 0.83 26.80
CA ASP A 586 -4.96 2.28 27.01
C ASP A 586 -4.86 3.05 25.69
N ARG A 587 -3.99 2.59 24.79
CA ARG A 587 -3.62 3.29 23.54
C ARG A 587 -4.54 2.98 22.35
N LEU A 588 -5.34 1.91 22.43
CA LEU A 588 -6.40 1.61 21.46
C LEU A 588 -7.78 2.11 21.92
N PHE A 589 -8.11 2.06 23.22
CA PHE A 589 -9.50 2.22 23.67
C PHE A 589 -9.76 3.37 24.65
N LYS A 590 -8.75 3.91 25.36
CA LYS A 590 -8.98 5.06 26.26
C LYS A 590 -8.83 6.38 25.49
N LYS A 591 -9.85 7.25 25.61
CA LYS A 591 -9.83 8.64 25.14
C LYS A 591 -8.85 9.49 25.98
N THR A 592 -7.55 9.25 25.78
CA THR A 592 -6.47 10.10 26.27
C THR A 592 -6.22 11.23 25.27
N SER A 593 -5.68 12.37 25.72
CA SER A 593 -5.30 13.50 24.86
C SER A 593 -3.98 13.25 24.11
N VAL A 594 -3.75 12.00 23.70
CA VAL A 594 -2.52 11.55 23.03
C VAL A 594 -2.94 10.97 21.69
N SER A 595 -2.24 11.34 20.62
CA SER A 595 -2.53 10.89 19.25
C SER A 595 -2.74 9.37 19.17
N PRO A 596 -3.65 8.88 18.32
CA PRO A 596 -3.82 7.44 18.07
C PRO A 596 -2.53 6.77 17.60
N LEU A 597 -2.45 5.44 17.72
CA LEU A 597 -1.39 4.66 17.09
C LEU A 597 -1.63 4.61 15.57
N THR A 598 -0.64 4.95 14.75
CA THR A 598 -0.71 4.88 13.29
C THR A 598 -0.74 3.43 12.80
N TRP A 599 -1.16 3.19 11.54
CA TRP A 599 -1.22 1.84 10.97
C TRP A 599 0.17 1.16 10.92
N GLU A 600 1.27 1.89 10.68
CA GLU A 600 2.64 1.33 10.69
C GLU A 600 3.00 0.88 12.11
N THR A 601 2.72 1.72 13.11
CA THR A 601 2.97 1.43 14.52
C THR A 601 2.18 0.20 14.96
N ARG A 602 0.90 0.12 14.55
CA ARG A 602 0.01 -1.01 14.79
C ARG A 602 0.51 -2.31 14.13
N ALA A 603 0.92 -2.26 12.86
CA ALA A 603 1.46 -3.40 12.14
C ALA A 603 2.81 -3.86 12.73
N ARG A 604 3.64 -2.92 13.20
CA ARG A 604 4.89 -3.21 13.93
C ARG A 604 4.60 -3.95 15.23
N ILE A 605 3.66 -3.46 16.05
CA ILE A 605 3.25 -4.12 17.30
C ILE A 605 2.78 -5.57 17.07
N VAL A 606 2.03 -5.85 15.99
CA VAL A 606 1.66 -7.24 15.63
C VAL A 606 2.90 -8.11 15.39
N ALA A 607 3.91 -7.60 14.67
CA ALA A 607 5.14 -8.32 14.41
C ALA A 607 5.96 -8.55 15.69
N GLU A 608 6.07 -7.54 16.56
CA GLU A 608 6.76 -7.58 17.85
C GLU A 608 6.15 -8.64 18.80
N ILE A 609 4.81 -8.65 18.95
CA ILE A 609 4.07 -9.69 19.70
C ILE A 609 4.34 -11.07 19.10
N SER A 610 4.29 -11.20 17.77
CA SER A 610 4.54 -12.48 17.10
C SER A 610 5.95 -13.01 17.35
N SER A 611 6.95 -12.12 17.51
CA SER A 611 8.32 -12.48 17.84
C SER A 611 8.44 -12.98 19.29
N ALA A 612 7.79 -12.30 20.24
CA ALA A 612 7.78 -12.70 21.65
C ALA A 612 7.11 -14.07 21.86
N LEU A 613 5.94 -14.28 21.24
CA LEU A 613 5.25 -15.58 21.29
C LEU A 613 6.06 -16.68 20.59
N CYS A 614 6.63 -16.41 19.41
CA CYS A 614 7.54 -17.34 18.74
C CYS A 614 8.73 -17.74 19.63
N PHE A 615 9.28 -16.82 20.42
CA PHE A 615 10.36 -17.11 21.36
C PHE A 615 9.90 -18.04 22.50
N LEU A 616 8.80 -17.70 23.19
CA LEU A 616 8.23 -18.52 24.27
C LEU A 616 7.84 -19.94 23.79
N HIS A 617 7.19 -20.03 22.62
CA HIS A 617 6.71 -21.30 22.02
C HIS A 617 7.84 -22.18 21.46
N CYS A 618 9.03 -21.60 21.22
CA CYS A 618 10.22 -22.32 20.76
C CYS A 618 11.22 -22.62 21.89
N ASN A 619 10.91 -22.25 23.14
CA ASN A 619 11.77 -22.55 24.29
C ASN A 619 12.00 -24.05 24.48
N LYS A 620 13.12 -24.41 25.13
CA LYS A 620 13.51 -25.80 25.44
C LYS A 620 14.17 -25.89 26.82
N PRO A 621 14.04 -27.03 27.55
CA PRO A 621 13.38 -28.27 27.14
C PRO A 621 11.85 -28.13 26.98
N GLU A 622 11.22 -27.33 27.84
CA GLU A 622 9.78 -27.07 27.82
C GLU A 622 9.42 -25.79 27.05
N LYS A 623 8.26 -25.82 26.39
CA LYS A 623 7.66 -24.63 25.77
C LYS A 623 6.96 -23.81 26.85
N ILE A 624 7.05 -22.49 26.75
CA ILE A 624 6.33 -21.58 27.65
C ILE A 624 5.08 -21.10 26.92
N VAL A 625 3.93 -21.15 27.61
CA VAL A 625 2.65 -20.64 27.13
C VAL A 625 2.28 -19.41 27.96
N HIS A 626 1.73 -18.37 27.33
CA HIS A 626 1.38 -17.14 28.03
C HIS A 626 0.08 -17.30 28.85
N GLY A 627 -0.96 -17.90 28.27
CA GLY A 627 -2.24 -18.19 28.93
C GLY A 627 -3.15 -16.98 29.16
N ASP A 628 -2.60 -15.86 29.62
CA ASP A 628 -3.31 -14.58 29.86
C ASP A 628 -2.88 -13.49 28.86
N LEU A 629 -2.83 -13.79 27.56
CA LEU A 629 -2.44 -12.80 26.55
C LEU A 629 -3.62 -11.87 26.23
N LYS A 630 -3.45 -10.56 26.44
CA LYS A 630 -4.47 -9.51 26.23
C LYS A 630 -3.82 -8.13 26.07
N PRO A 631 -4.50 -7.11 25.48
CA PRO A 631 -3.95 -5.77 25.29
C PRO A 631 -3.51 -5.05 26.58
N GLU A 632 -4.06 -5.42 27.75
CA GLU A 632 -3.61 -4.92 29.05
C GLU A 632 -2.20 -5.40 29.41
N ASN A 633 -1.85 -6.62 29.01
CA ASN A 633 -0.56 -7.27 29.29
C ASN A 633 0.49 -6.99 28.20
N ILE A 634 0.20 -6.07 27.26
CA ILE A 634 1.12 -5.61 26.22
C ILE A 634 1.44 -4.15 26.52
N LEU A 635 2.63 -3.89 27.08
CA LEU A 635 3.06 -2.55 27.50
C LEU A 635 3.90 -1.88 26.40
N LEU A 636 3.85 -0.55 26.32
CA LEU A 636 4.58 0.23 25.31
C LEU A 636 5.70 1.08 25.94
N ASP A 637 6.88 1.04 25.32
CA ASP A 637 8.03 1.85 25.70
C ASP A 637 7.97 3.28 25.11
N SER A 638 9.00 4.08 25.36
CA SER A 638 9.11 5.46 24.89
C SER A 638 9.03 5.63 23.36
N GLU A 639 9.42 4.60 22.59
CA GLU A 639 9.47 4.57 21.12
C GLU A 639 8.22 3.90 20.51
N LEU A 640 7.24 3.55 21.36
CA LEU A 640 6.06 2.75 21.04
C LEU A 640 6.39 1.34 20.52
N SER A 641 7.56 0.79 20.87
CA SER A 641 7.79 -0.66 20.72
C SER A 641 7.10 -1.37 21.90
N CYS A 642 6.53 -2.55 21.66
CA CYS A 642 5.81 -3.28 22.69
C CYS A 642 6.66 -4.34 23.38
N LYS A 643 6.33 -4.57 24.66
CA LYS A 643 6.83 -5.66 25.49
C LYS A 643 5.67 -6.33 26.21
N ILE A 644 5.58 -7.65 26.10
CA ILE A 644 4.57 -8.43 26.82
C ILE A 644 5.01 -8.60 28.27
N CYS A 645 4.10 -8.40 29.23
CA CYS A 645 4.28 -8.66 30.66
C CYS A 645 3.37 -9.80 31.14
N ASP A 646 3.49 -10.20 32.42
CA ASP A 646 2.67 -11.24 33.06
C ASP A 646 2.74 -12.66 32.43
N PHE A 647 3.70 -12.89 31.53
CA PHE A 647 4.15 -14.22 31.14
C PHE A 647 4.86 -14.94 32.31
N GLY A 648 4.70 -16.26 32.44
CA GLY A 648 5.47 -17.11 33.37
C GLY A 648 4.70 -17.63 34.59
N ILE A 649 3.73 -16.89 35.10
CA ILE A 649 2.82 -17.33 36.19
C ILE A 649 2.00 -18.57 35.78
N SER A 650 1.77 -18.70 34.48
CA SER A 650 0.88 -19.66 33.79
C SER A 650 1.50 -21.03 33.48
N ARG A 651 2.38 -21.52 34.39
CA ARG A 651 3.03 -22.84 34.43
C ARG A 651 4.15 -23.14 33.42
N LEU A 652 5.19 -23.78 33.96
CA LEU A 652 6.03 -24.75 33.26
C LEU A 652 5.16 -25.96 32.85
N VAL A 653 5.19 -26.35 31.57
CA VAL A 653 4.33 -27.41 31.03
C VAL A 653 5.09 -28.74 31.04
N THR A 654 5.02 -29.43 32.18
CA THR A 654 5.30 -30.87 32.25
C THR A 654 4.16 -31.65 31.60
N GLU A 655 4.44 -32.78 30.95
CA GLU A 655 3.45 -33.52 30.16
C GLU A 655 2.27 -34.04 31.00
N ASP A 656 2.47 -34.26 32.32
CA ASP A 656 1.41 -34.68 33.25
C ASP A 656 0.44 -33.55 33.67
N THR A 657 0.82 -32.27 33.56
CA THR A 657 0.01 -31.14 34.06
C THR A 657 -1.04 -30.61 33.06
N LEU A 658 -1.25 -31.32 31.95
CA LEU A 658 -2.28 -30.99 30.95
C LEU A 658 -3.71 -30.96 31.55
N TYR A 659 -3.96 -31.67 32.65
CA TYR A 659 -5.21 -31.60 33.41
C TYR A 659 -5.06 -30.77 34.69
N CYS A 660 -5.39 -29.47 34.62
CA CYS A 660 -5.35 -28.58 35.79
C CYS A 660 -6.75 -28.15 36.28
N PRO A 661 -7.30 -28.74 37.36
CA PRO A 661 -8.63 -28.38 37.88
C PRO A 661 -8.75 -26.94 38.41
N SER A 662 -7.63 -26.25 38.68
CA SER A 662 -7.64 -24.89 39.23
C SER A 662 -8.32 -23.87 38.29
N PHE A 663 -8.20 -24.05 36.97
CA PHE A 663 -8.87 -23.20 35.98
C PHE A 663 -10.36 -23.55 35.77
N ARG A 664 -10.87 -24.65 36.33
CA ARG A 664 -12.31 -25.00 36.29
C ARG A 664 -13.12 -24.31 37.40
N ARG A 665 -12.51 -23.46 38.23
CA ARG A 665 -13.11 -22.94 39.48
C ARG A 665 -13.63 -21.50 39.43
N SER A 666 -13.59 -20.83 38.28
CA SER A 666 -14.36 -19.60 38.06
C SER A 666 -15.83 -19.93 37.83
N SER A 667 -16.66 -19.80 38.87
CA SER A 667 -18.12 -19.96 38.79
C SER A 667 -18.80 -18.72 38.18
N GLU A 668 -18.29 -18.25 37.05
CA GLU A 668 -18.67 -16.99 36.41
C GLU A 668 -19.35 -17.22 35.05
N PRO A 669 -20.13 -16.25 34.53
CA PRO A 669 -20.93 -16.45 33.33
C PRO A 669 -20.09 -16.71 32.07
N LYS A 670 -20.66 -17.50 31.14
CA LYS A 670 -20.13 -17.69 29.78
C LYS A 670 -20.01 -16.34 29.07
N GLY A 671 -18.80 -15.78 29.05
CA GLY A 671 -18.51 -14.46 28.48
C GLY A 671 -17.45 -13.65 29.24
N ALA A 672 -17.10 -14.02 30.48
CA ALA A 672 -16.17 -13.25 31.31
C ALA A 672 -14.75 -13.06 30.74
N PHE A 673 -14.25 -14.00 29.93
CA PHE A 673 -12.89 -13.99 29.39
C PHE A 673 -12.87 -14.01 27.86
N PRO A 674 -12.95 -12.84 27.17
CA PRO A 674 -13.12 -12.80 25.72
C PRO A 674 -11.89 -13.26 24.93
N TYR A 675 -10.70 -13.22 25.53
CA TYR A 675 -9.44 -13.70 24.92
C TYR A 675 -9.20 -15.21 25.10
N SER A 676 -9.97 -15.87 25.97
CA SER A 676 -9.71 -17.26 26.33
C SER A 676 -10.20 -18.24 25.26
N ASP A 677 -9.30 -19.12 24.83
CA ASP A 677 -9.47 -20.08 23.76
C ASP A 677 -10.71 -20.99 23.94
N PRO A 678 -11.63 -21.10 22.95
CA PRO A 678 -12.81 -21.97 23.05
C PRO A 678 -12.46 -23.45 23.15
N GLU A 679 -11.30 -23.89 22.63
CA GLU A 679 -10.81 -25.26 22.79
C GLU A 679 -10.23 -25.49 24.19
N PHE A 680 -9.53 -24.51 24.77
CA PHE A 680 -9.11 -24.53 26.17
C PHE A 680 -10.32 -24.66 27.11
N HIS A 681 -11.36 -23.84 26.92
CA HIS A 681 -12.61 -23.95 27.71
C HIS A 681 -13.26 -25.35 27.59
N ARG A 682 -13.17 -25.99 26.42
CA ARG A 682 -13.77 -27.29 26.12
C ARG A 682 -13.00 -28.47 26.73
N ILE A 683 -11.68 -28.47 26.60
CA ILE A 683 -10.83 -29.62 26.95
C ILE A 683 -10.18 -29.43 28.33
N GLY A 684 -9.89 -28.18 28.73
CA GLY A 684 -9.18 -27.82 29.96
C GLY A 684 -7.66 -27.83 29.83
N VAL A 685 -7.13 -28.08 28.63
CA VAL A 685 -5.69 -28.22 28.34
C VAL A 685 -5.19 -26.91 27.73
N LEU A 686 -4.29 -26.21 28.43
CA LEU A 686 -3.66 -24.98 27.93
C LEU A 686 -2.51 -25.33 26.97
N THR A 687 -2.44 -24.65 25.82
CA THR A 687 -1.42 -24.95 24.78
C THR A 687 -0.90 -23.68 24.12
N PRO A 688 0.24 -23.72 23.39
CA PRO A 688 0.67 -22.61 22.54
C PRO A 688 -0.42 -22.10 21.57
N LYS A 689 -1.34 -22.96 21.13
CA LYS A 689 -2.46 -22.58 20.24
C LYS A 689 -3.51 -21.72 20.93
N SER A 690 -3.54 -21.68 22.25
CA SER A 690 -4.42 -20.82 23.04
C SER A 690 -3.91 -19.37 23.03
N ASP A 691 -2.58 -19.16 23.11
CA ASP A 691 -1.98 -17.85 22.87
C ASP A 691 -2.21 -17.38 21.42
N ILE A 692 -2.19 -18.30 20.44
CA ILE A 692 -2.47 -17.95 19.03
C ILE A 692 -3.91 -17.44 18.87
N TYR A 693 -4.89 -18.01 19.59
CA TYR A 693 -6.26 -17.52 19.57
C TYR A 693 -6.37 -16.09 20.12
N ALA A 694 -5.78 -15.84 21.29
CA ALA A 694 -5.73 -14.50 21.88
C ALA A 694 -5.00 -13.49 20.96
N PHE A 695 -3.87 -13.87 20.37
CA PHE A 695 -3.14 -13.07 19.39
C PHE A 695 -3.99 -12.75 18.15
N GLY A 696 -4.80 -13.71 17.68
CA GLY A 696 -5.76 -13.51 16.59
C GLY A 696 -6.76 -12.39 16.90
N LEU A 697 -7.37 -12.42 18.09
CA LEU A 697 -8.29 -11.37 18.52
C LEU A 697 -7.59 -10.02 18.63
N ILE A 698 -6.38 -9.98 19.18
CA ILE A 698 -5.58 -8.76 19.31
C ILE A 698 -5.25 -8.16 17.93
N ILE A 699 -4.91 -8.96 16.91
CA ILE A 699 -4.75 -8.48 15.53
C ILE A 699 -6.03 -7.82 15.03
N LEU A 700 -7.18 -8.47 15.20
CA LEU A 700 -8.48 -7.94 14.75
C LEU A 700 -8.85 -6.64 15.49
N GLN A 701 -8.54 -6.52 16.77
CA GLN A 701 -8.75 -5.27 17.53
C GLN A 701 -7.82 -4.15 17.05
N ILE A 702 -6.53 -4.45 16.84
CA ILE A 702 -5.55 -3.49 16.32
C ILE A 702 -6.00 -2.92 14.97
N LEU A 703 -6.57 -3.75 14.10
CA LEU A 703 -7.11 -3.34 12.80
C LEU A 703 -8.39 -2.50 12.88
N THR A 704 -9.29 -2.80 13.83
CA THR A 704 -10.68 -2.30 13.80
C THR A 704 -11.04 -1.29 14.89
N GLY A 705 -10.23 -1.15 15.95
CA GLY A 705 -10.53 -0.28 17.09
C GLY A 705 -11.74 -0.73 17.91
N ARG A 706 -12.15 -2.02 17.80
CA ARG A 706 -13.38 -2.57 18.41
C ARG A 706 -13.10 -3.45 19.64
N PRO A 707 -14.07 -3.59 20.57
CA PRO A 707 -13.99 -4.58 21.65
C PRO A 707 -13.94 -6.02 21.09
N PRO A 708 -13.40 -7.00 21.85
CA PRO A 708 -13.12 -8.35 21.34
C PRO A 708 -14.36 -9.24 21.21
N VAL A 709 -15.44 -8.94 21.92
CA VAL A 709 -16.66 -9.78 21.98
C VAL A 709 -17.35 -9.81 20.60
N GLY A 710 -17.47 -11.00 20.01
CA GLY A 710 -18.10 -11.19 18.69
C GLY A 710 -17.26 -10.75 17.48
N LEU A 711 -16.13 -10.07 17.70
CA LEU A 711 -15.36 -9.38 16.67
C LEU A 711 -14.93 -10.27 15.49
N ALA A 712 -14.46 -11.49 15.76
CA ALA A 712 -14.08 -12.43 14.71
C ALA A 712 -15.25 -12.82 13.79
N GLY A 713 -16.50 -12.78 14.28
CA GLY A 713 -17.70 -12.98 13.48
C GLY A 713 -18.06 -11.76 12.64
N GLU A 714 -17.97 -10.55 13.21
CA GLU A 714 -18.17 -9.29 12.47
C GLU A 714 -17.18 -9.16 11.31
N VAL A 715 -15.89 -9.37 11.58
CA VAL A 715 -14.83 -9.27 10.58
C VAL A 715 -15.03 -10.29 9.48
N ARG A 716 -15.29 -11.56 9.82
CA ARG A 716 -15.57 -12.63 8.83
C ARG A 716 -16.74 -12.28 7.93
N LYS A 717 -17.82 -11.72 8.48
CA LYS A 717 -18.97 -11.21 7.71
C LYS A 717 -18.57 -10.06 6.80
N ALA A 718 -17.91 -9.02 7.32
CA ALA A 718 -17.48 -7.86 6.53
C ALA A 718 -16.57 -8.26 5.36
N VAL A 719 -15.61 -9.15 5.56
CA VAL A 719 -14.73 -9.72 4.52
C VAL A 719 -15.54 -10.45 3.46
N SER A 720 -16.47 -11.35 3.86
CA SER A 720 -17.31 -12.10 2.92
C SER A 720 -18.23 -11.21 2.06
N CYS A 721 -18.63 -10.04 2.57
CA CYS A 721 -19.39 -9.03 1.83
C CYS A 721 -18.51 -8.04 1.04
N GLY A 722 -17.18 -8.22 1.01
CA GLY A 722 -16.23 -7.31 0.35
C GLY A 722 -15.98 -5.98 1.09
N LYS A 723 -16.58 -5.77 2.26
CA LYS A 723 -16.61 -4.49 3.00
C LYS A 723 -15.46 -4.33 4.00
N LEU A 724 -14.25 -4.72 3.61
CA LEU A 724 -13.06 -4.65 4.48
C LEU A 724 -12.78 -3.21 4.96
N ALA A 725 -12.81 -2.22 4.07
CA ALA A 725 -12.52 -0.84 4.44
C ALA A 725 -13.46 -0.28 5.54
N SER A 726 -14.74 -0.69 5.57
CA SER A 726 -15.71 -0.16 6.55
C SER A 726 -15.60 -0.72 7.97
N ILE A 727 -14.66 -1.65 8.22
CA ILE A 727 -14.37 -2.15 9.57
C ILE A 727 -13.02 -1.68 10.10
N LEU A 728 -12.15 -1.11 9.27
CA LEU A 728 -10.83 -0.64 9.69
C LEU A 728 -10.95 0.63 10.54
N ASP A 729 -10.03 0.77 11.49
CA ASP A 729 -9.95 1.92 12.37
C ASP A 729 -9.36 3.12 11.62
N THR A 730 -10.21 4.08 11.25
CA THR A 730 -9.81 5.32 10.57
C THR A 730 -8.93 6.22 11.43
N SER A 731 -8.88 6.03 12.76
CA SER A 731 -7.95 6.76 13.62
C SER A 731 -6.49 6.32 13.44
N ALA A 732 -6.24 5.18 12.77
CA ALA A 732 -4.91 4.72 12.41
C ALA A 732 -4.32 5.42 11.16
N GLY A 733 -5.13 6.19 10.43
CA GLY A 733 -4.83 6.65 9.07
C GLY A 733 -5.25 5.63 8.01
N GLU A 734 -4.88 5.91 6.75
CA GLU A 734 -5.17 5.03 5.61
C GLU A 734 -4.32 3.76 5.66
N TRP A 735 -4.98 2.61 5.76
CA TRP A 735 -4.30 1.30 5.77
C TRP A 735 -4.02 0.82 4.34
N PRO A 736 -2.78 0.42 3.99
CA PRO A 736 -2.52 -0.24 2.72
C PRO A 736 -3.33 -1.55 2.60
N THR A 737 -4.11 -1.68 1.52
CA THR A 737 -5.06 -2.78 1.32
C THR A 737 -4.43 -4.17 1.46
N PHE A 738 -3.19 -4.34 1.00
CA PHE A 738 -2.43 -5.59 1.17
C PHE A 738 -2.15 -5.90 2.65
N VAL A 739 -1.65 -4.91 3.40
CA VAL A 739 -1.34 -5.05 4.84
C VAL A 739 -2.61 -5.34 5.63
N ALA A 740 -3.67 -4.56 5.42
CA ALA A 740 -4.95 -4.75 6.09
C ALA A 740 -5.54 -6.14 5.82
N ARG A 741 -5.56 -6.59 4.55
CA ARG A 741 -6.06 -7.92 4.20
C ARG A 741 -5.20 -9.02 4.80
N ARG A 742 -3.87 -8.93 4.69
CA ARG A 742 -2.96 -9.96 5.21
C ARG A 742 -3.06 -10.13 6.72
N LEU A 743 -3.23 -9.03 7.45
CA LEU A 743 -3.47 -9.05 8.90
C LEU A 743 -4.86 -9.59 9.25
N VAL A 744 -5.91 -9.23 8.51
CA VAL A 744 -7.26 -9.81 8.71
C VAL A 744 -7.29 -11.31 8.46
N ASP A 745 -6.69 -11.78 7.36
CA ASP A 745 -6.65 -13.20 7.02
C ASP A 745 -5.93 -14.01 8.10
N LEU A 746 -4.79 -13.49 8.61
CA LEU A 746 -4.08 -14.09 9.73
C LEU A 746 -4.89 -14.05 11.03
N GLY A 747 -5.49 -12.90 11.37
CA GLY A 747 -6.30 -12.74 12.59
C GLY A 747 -7.49 -13.69 12.61
N LEU A 748 -8.19 -13.85 11.48
CA LEU A 748 -9.28 -14.81 11.33
C LEU A 748 -8.80 -16.27 11.43
N GLN A 749 -7.65 -16.62 10.82
CA GLN A 749 -7.09 -17.98 10.92
C GLN A 749 -6.63 -18.31 12.35
N CYS A 750 -6.05 -17.33 13.05
CA CYS A 750 -5.71 -17.45 14.47
C CYS A 750 -6.95 -17.64 15.36
N CYS A 751 -8.08 -17.02 15.01
CA CYS A 751 -9.36 -17.15 15.72
C CYS A 751 -10.16 -18.44 15.41
N GLU A 752 -9.61 -19.42 14.70
CA GLU A 752 -10.34 -20.65 14.39
C GLU A 752 -10.69 -21.50 15.63
N LEU A 753 -11.81 -22.23 15.55
CA LEU A 753 -12.38 -22.93 16.71
C LEU A 753 -11.52 -24.08 17.25
N TYR A 754 -10.73 -24.73 16.39
CA TYR A 754 -9.82 -25.81 16.77
C TYR A 754 -8.36 -25.37 16.60
N GLY A 755 -7.53 -25.62 17.61
CA GLY A 755 -6.12 -25.20 17.64
C GLY A 755 -5.25 -25.83 16.56
N ARG A 756 -5.67 -26.95 15.98
CA ARG A 756 -5.00 -27.59 14.84
C ARG A 756 -5.09 -26.78 13.53
N ASP A 757 -6.16 -26.01 13.37
CA ASP A 757 -6.48 -25.27 12.14
C ASP A 757 -5.86 -23.84 12.17
N ARG A 758 -5.51 -23.37 13.38
CA ARG A 758 -4.74 -22.14 13.64
C ARG A 758 -3.27 -22.29 13.18
N PRO A 759 -2.61 -21.21 12.73
CA PRO A 759 -1.23 -21.25 12.27
C PRO A 759 -0.22 -21.51 13.39
N ASP A 760 1.03 -21.82 13.02
CA ASP A 760 2.18 -21.79 13.91
C ASP A 760 2.93 -20.46 13.71
N LEU A 761 3.35 -19.80 14.81
CA LEU A 761 4.27 -18.66 14.74
C LEU A 761 5.70 -19.14 14.44
N ARG A 762 5.94 -19.51 13.18
CA ARG A 762 7.25 -19.90 12.68
C ARG A 762 8.08 -18.64 12.37
N PRO A 763 9.42 -18.68 12.50
CA PRO A 763 10.29 -17.52 12.17
C PRO A 763 10.13 -16.94 10.76
N SER A 764 9.58 -17.71 9.81
CA SER A 764 9.19 -17.21 8.49
C SER A 764 8.02 -16.23 8.52
N LEU A 765 7.00 -16.51 9.34
CA LEU A 765 5.80 -15.68 9.50
C LEU A 765 6.09 -14.45 10.36
N VAL A 766 6.89 -14.60 11.42
CA VAL A 766 7.37 -13.46 12.23
C VAL A 766 8.13 -12.46 11.36
N ARG A 767 9.02 -12.95 10.47
CA ARG A 767 9.74 -12.08 9.52
C ARG A 767 8.81 -11.44 8.50
N GLU A 768 7.80 -12.16 8.02
CA GLU A 768 6.79 -11.65 7.07
C GLU A 768 6.00 -10.49 7.70
N LEU A 769 5.49 -10.66 8.91
CA LEU A 769 4.84 -9.60 9.70
C LEU A 769 5.80 -8.42 9.94
N GLY A 770 7.07 -8.72 10.25
CA GLY A 770 8.14 -7.73 10.39
C GLY A 770 8.47 -6.96 9.11
N GLN A 771 7.89 -7.29 7.96
CA GLN A 771 8.00 -6.53 6.71
C GLN A 771 6.74 -5.71 6.40
N LEU A 772 5.57 -6.03 6.98
CA LEU A 772 4.30 -5.34 6.68
C LEU A 772 4.26 -3.87 7.12
N HIS A 773 5.07 -3.48 8.11
CA HIS A 773 5.21 -2.07 8.53
C HIS A 773 6.35 -1.34 7.80
N ILE A 774 7.11 -2.03 6.94
CA ILE A 774 8.21 -1.46 6.13
C ILE A 774 7.72 -1.33 4.69
N SER A 775 6.61 -0.61 4.52
CA SER A 775 6.10 -0.23 3.21
C SER A 775 6.81 1.04 2.75
N GLU A 776 8.00 0.89 2.17
CA GLU A 776 8.47 1.92 1.24
C GLU A 776 7.44 2.02 0.11
N GLU A 777 6.73 3.15 0.01
CA GLU A 777 5.91 3.45 -1.16
C GLU A 777 6.80 3.32 -2.38
N ARG A 778 6.55 2.30 -3.20
CA ARG A 778 7.36 2.02 -4.37
C ARG A 778 6.99 3.05 -5.43
N PRO A 779 7.82 4.07 -5.72
CA PRO A 779 7.41 5.14 -6.62
C PRO A 779 7.14 4.54 -7.99
N VAL A 780 6.00 4.90 -8.58
CA VAL A 780 5.65 4.46 -9.93
C VAL A 780 6.73 4.99 -10.88
N PRO A 781 7.45 4.12 -11.62
CA PRO A 781 8.39 4.58 -12.63
C PRO A 781 7.65 5.41 -13.67
N SER A 782 8.13 6.61 -13.99
CA SER A 782 7.41 7.56 -14.84
C SER A 782 7.08 7.02 -16.24
N PHE A 783 7.89 6.08 -16.75
CA PHE A 783 7.64 5.36 -18.02
C PHE A 783 6.49 4.33 -17.96
N PHE A 784 5.84 4.13 -16.81
CA PHE A 784 4.57 3.41 -16.69
C PHE A 784 3.35 4.34 -16.71
N LEU A 785 3.54 5.66 -16.59
CA LEU A 785 2.47 6.64 -16.62
C LEU A 785 2.16 7.08 -18.06
N CYS A 786 0.88 7.16 -18.38
CA CYS A 786 0.38 7.72 -19.64
C CYS A 786 0.72 9.22 -19.69
N PRO A 787 1.41 9.74 -20.72
CA PRO A 787 1.75 11.16 -20.75
C PRO A 787 0.54 12.11 -20.79
N ILE A 788 -0.61 11.65 -21.30
CA ILE A 788 -1.86 12.43 -21.36
C ILE A 788 -2.58 12.43 -20.01
N LEU A 789 -2.71 11.26 -19.36
CA LEU A 789 -3.52 11.10 -18.14
C LEU A 789 -2.73 11.25 -16.83
N GLN A 790 -1.40 11.05 -16.87
CA GLN A 790 -0.52 10.90 -15.71
C GLN A 790 -0.86 9.70 -14.80
N GLU A 791 -1.65 8.75 -15.29
CA GLU A 791 -2.05 7.49 -14.63
C GLU A 791 -1.32 6.26 -15.21
N ILE A 792 -1.28 5.14 -14.49
CA ILE A 792 -0.63 3.90 -14.94
C ILE A 792 -1.32 3.33 -16.18
N MET A 793 -0.56 3.03 -17.23
CA MET A 793 -1.11 2.47 -18.48
C MET A 793 -1.59 1.02 -18.32
N HIS A 794 -2.83 0.78 -18.72
CA HIS A 794 -3.49 -0.53 -18.80
C HIS A 794 -3.48 -1.07 -20.24
N ASP A 795 -3.79 -0.24 -21.25
CA ASP A 795 -3.55 -0.51 -22.67
C ASP A 795 -2.44 0.42 -23.22
N PRO A 796 -1.16 0.18 -22.91
CA PRO A 796 -0.07 0.98 -23.47
C PRO A 796 0.05 0.77 -24.99
N GLN A 797 -0.20 1.83 -25.76
CA GLN A 797 -0.17 1.89 -27.22
C GLN A 797 0.93 2.88 -27.69
N VAL A 798 1.78 2.47 -28.64
CA VAL A 798 2.80 3.32 -29.26
C VAL A 798 2.21 4.08 -30.44
N ALA A 799 2.40 5.40 -30.48
CA ALA A 799 2.03 6.24 -31.62
C ALA A 799 3.23 6.52 -32.55
N ALA A 800 3.00 7.18 -33.68
CA ALA A 800 4.02 7.43 -34.71
C ALA A 800 5.17 8.36 -34.28
N ASP A 801 5.05 9.04 -33.14
CA ASP A 801 6.10 9.82 -32.49
C ASP A 801 7.06 8.96 -31.63
N GLY A 802 6.79 7.66 -31.51
CA GLY A 802 7.56 6.72 -30.69
C GLY A 802 7.21 6.75 -29.20
N PHE A 803 6.31 7.62 -28.75
CA PHE A 803 5.84 7.65 -27.37
C PHE A 803 4.74 6.59 -27.14
N THR A 804 4.65 6.10 -25.92
CA THR A 804 3.60 5.17 -25.49
C THR A 804 2.58 5.89 -24.62
N TYR A 805 1.30 5.65 -24.87
CA TYR A 805 0.15 6.30 -24.25
C TYR A 805 -0.88 5.26 -23.80
N GLU A 806 -1.80 5.63 -22.92
CA GLU A 806 -3.00 4.81 -22.67
C GLU A 806 -3.89 4.77 -23.92
N GLY A 807 -4.34 3.58 -24.31
CA GLY A 807 -4.97 3.32 -25.59
C GLY A 807 -6.24 4.13 -25.83
N GLU A 808 -7.09 4.26 -24.80
CA GLU A 808 -8.30 5.09 -24.87
C GLU A 808 -7.97 6.59 -24.95
N ALA A 809 -6.91 7.04 -24.26
CA ALA A 809 -6.50 8.44 -24.27
C ALA A 809 -5.94 8.88 -25.63
N ILE A 810 -5.13 8.03 -26.27
CA ILE A 810 -4.60 8.33 -27.61
C ILE A 810 -5.64 8.10 -28.72
N ARG A 811 -6.54 7.10 -28.60
CA ARG A 811 -7.71 6.97 -29.49
C ARG A 811 -8.57 8.24 -29.45
N GLY A 812 -8.99 8.65 -28.25
CA GLY A 812 -9.77 9.87 -28.05
C GLY A 812 -9.07 11.15 -28.51
N TRP A 813 -7.74 11.26 -28.39
CA TRP A 813 -6.99 12.40 -28.94
C TRP A 813 -7.08 12.47 -30.47
N LEU A 814 -6.86 11.34 -31.15
CA LEU A 814 -6.91 11.24 -32.62
C LEU A 814 -8.33 11.43 -33.16
N GLU A 815 -9.34 10.85 -32.50
CA GLU A 815 -10.76 10.95 -32.85
C GLU A 815 -11.29 12.39 -32.73
N ASN A 816 -10.70 13.23 -31.86
CA ASN A 816 -10.95 14.67 -31.80
C ASN A 816 -10.28 15.47 -32.95
N GLY A 817 -9.93 14.82 -34.06
CA GLY A 817 -9.38 15.45 -35.27
C GLY A 817 -7.94 15.94 -35.15
N ARG A 818 -7.17 15.46 -34.17
CA ARG A 818 -5.80 15.92 -33.91
C ARG A 818 -4.76 15.01 -34.53
N GLU A 819 -4.19 15.44 -35.64
CA GLU A 819 -3.08 14.74 -36.32
C GLU A 819 -1.70 15.02 -35.67
N THR A 820 -1.63 15.67 -34.51
CA THR A 820 -0.36 16.01 -33.83
C THR A 820 -0.07 15.12 -32.62
N SER A 821 1.22 14.93 -32.34
CA SER A 821 1.75 14.24 -31.15
C SER A 821 1.31 14.95 -29.86
N PRO A 822 0.68 14.27 -28.91
CA PRO A 822 0.36 14.85 -27.60
C PRO A 822 1.59 15.34 -26.81
N MET A 823 2.76 14.73 -27.04
CA MET A 823 4.02 15.06 -26.34
C MET A 823 4.86 16.16 -26.99
N THR A 824 4.81 16.29 -28.32
CA THR A 824 5.69 17.23 -29.06
C THR A 824 4.94 18.27 -29.87
N ASN A 825 3.62 18.12 -30.02
CA ASN A 825 2.74 18.89 -30.90
C ASN A 825 3.15 18.93 -32.39
N LEU A 826 4.10 18.09 -32.80
CA LEU A 826 4.47 17.89 -34.21
C LEU A 826 3.46 16.98 -34.90
N LYS A 827 3.26 17.13 -36.22
CA LYS A 827 2.37 16.25 -36.99
C LYS A 827 2.90 14.81 -37.02
N LEU A 828 2.03 13.85 -36.72
CA LEU A 828 2.31 12.42 -36.76
C LEU A 828 2.45 11.95 -38.22
N SER A 829 3.39 11.04 -38.48
CA SER A 829 3.61 10.47 -39.83
C SER A 829 2.55 9.45 -40.23
N HIS A 830 1.88 8.82 -39.25
CA HIS A 830 0.68 8.01 -39.44
C HIS A 830 -0.19 8.02 -38.17
N LEU A 831 -1.47 7.67 -38.31
CA LEU A 831 -2.41 7.59 -37.17
C LEU A 831 -2.53 6.16 -36.60
N HIS A 832 -1.81 5.18 -37.17
CA HIS A 832 -1.79 3.81 -36.65
C HIS A 832 -1.11 3.72 -35.27
N LEU A 833 -1.72 2.95 -34.38
CA LEU A 833 -1.24 2.64 -33.03
C LEU A 833 -0.72 1.20 -32.96
N THR A 834 0.37 0.98 -32.21
CA THR A 834 0.98 -0.35 -32.05
C THR A 834 0.98 -0.78 -30.57
N PRO A 835 0.38 -1.93 -30.19
CA PRO A 835 0.32 -2.35 -28.79
C PRO A 835 1.69 -2.63 -28.18
N ASN A 836 2.03 -1.93 -27.08
CA ASN A 836 3.29 -2.10 -26.37
C ASN A 836 3.20 -3.27 -25.37
N HIS A 837 3.12 -4.50 -25.89
CA HIS A 837 3.01 -5.71 -25.06
C HIS A 837 4.15 -5.87 -24.05
N ALA A 838 5.38 -5.42 -24.39
CA ALA A 838 6.52 -5.45 -23.49
C ALA A 838 6.34 -4.52 -22.28
N LEU A 839 5.86 -3.29 -22.50
CA LEU A 839 5.54 -2.37 -21.42
C LEU A 839 4.34 -2.84 -20.60
N ARG A 840 3.28 -3.37 -21.25
CA ARG A 840 2.12 -3.94 -20.54
C ARG A 840 2.54 -5.09 -19.62
N GLN A 841 3.39 -6.00 -20.10
CA GLN A 841 3.94 -7.06 -19.27
C GLN A 841 4.80 -6.49 -18.14
N ALA A 842 5.65 -5.48 -18.38
CA ALA A 842 6.48 -4.86 -17.34
C ALA A 842 5.65 -4.16 -16.24
N ILE A 843 4.54 -3.51 -16.61
CA ILE A 843 3.58 -2.91 -15.67
C ILE A 843 2.88 -3.99 -14.85
N GLN A 844 2.37 -5.05 -15.49
CA GLN A 844 1.77 -6.20 -14.79
C GLN A 844 2.79 -6.89 -13.86
N ASP A 845 4.02 -7.09 -14.31
CA ASP A 845 5.12 -7.62 -13.50
C ASP A 845 5.49 -6.70 -12.32
N TRP A 846 5.23 -5.40 -12.39
CA TRP A 846 5.46 -4.47 -11.29
C TRP A 846 4.29 -4.49 -10.29
N LEU A 847 3.05 -4.45 -10.79
CA LEU A 847 1.81 -4.55 -9.99
C LEU A 847 1.71 -5.89 -9.24
N CYS A 848 2.09 -7.00 -9.87
CA CYS A 848 2.15 -8.32 -9.22
C CYS A 848 3.38 -8.51 -8.30
N LYS A 849 4.14 -7.45 -8.03
CA LYS A 849 5.25 -7.39 -7.06
C LYS A 849 5.05 -6.26 -6.04
N ALA A 850 3.80 -5.87 -5.80
CA ALA A 850 3.32 -4.98 -4.75
C ALA A 850 2.45 -5.77 -3.74
#